data_AF-A0A7J7T8Q6-F1
#
_entry.id   AF-A0A7J7T8Q6-F1
#
_cell.length_a   1.000
_cell.length_b   1.000
_cell.length_c   1.000
_cell.angle_alpha   90.00
_cell.angle_beta   90.00
_cell.angle_gamma   90.00
#
_symmetry.space_group_name_H-M   'P 1'
#
loop_
_entity.id
_entity.type
_entity.pdbx_description
1 polymer ?
#
loop_
_entity_poly.entity_id
_entity_poly.type
_entity_poly.pdbx_seq_one_letter_code
_entity_poly.pdbx_strand_id
1 'polypeptide(L)'
;MLIEDVKRIVHELDQGQQLSSIGVELVDNELAILYMNSKKSEAEFRDYPPVLRQAVSLARRIQDPLIEFAQVCSSDEDILCLKFHPLQEHVVKEELLNALYCEFINRVNEVGVDVNRAIAHPYSQALIQYVCGLGPRKGTHLLKILKQNNTRLESRTQLVTMCHMGPKVFMNCAGFLKIDTASLGDSTDSYIEVLDGSRVHPETYEWARKMAVDALEYDESAEDANPAGALEEILENPERLKDLDLDAFAEELERQGYGDKHITLYDIRAELSCRYKDLRTAYRSPNTEEIFNMLTKETPETFYIGKLIICNVTGIAHRRPQGESYDQAIRNDETGLWQCPFCQQDNFPELSEVWNHFDSGSCPGQAIGVKTRLDNGVTGFIPTKFLSDKVVKRPEERVKVGMTVHCRIMKIDIEKFSADLTCRTSDLMDRNNEWKLPKDTYYDFDAEAADHKQEEDMKRKQQRTTYIKRVIAHPSFHNINFKQAEKMMETMDQGDVIIRPSSKGENHLTVTWKVSDGIYQHVDVREEGKENAFSLGATLWINSEEFEDLDEIVARYVQPMASFARDLLNHKYYQECSGGDRKKLEELLIKTKKEKPTFIPYFICACKELPGKFLLGYQPRGKPRIEYVTVTPEGFRYRGQIFPTVNGLFRWFKDHYQDPVPGITPSSSSRTRTPASINATPANLNLADLTRAVNALPQNMTSQMFSAIAAVTGQGQNPNATPAQWASSQYGYGGSGGGSSAYHVFPTPAQQPVATPLMTPSYSYTTPSQPITTPQYHQLQASTTPQSAQAQPPPGHPHPPAATTASCLSFE
;
A
#
# COMPACT_ATOMS: atom_id res chain seq x y z
N MET A 1 27.75 14.33 -10.99
CA MET A 1 28.76 13.72 -11.88
C MET A 1 28.52 14.07 -13.34
N LEU A 2 27.69 13.36 -14.13
CA LEU A 2 27.63 13.62 -15.58
C LEU A 2 27.17 15.05 -15.96
N ILE A 3 26.14 15.58 -15.29
CA ILE A 3 25.68 16.96 -15.52
C ILE A 3 26.74 18.02 -15.16
N GLU A 4 27.53 17.77 -14.12
CA GLU A 4 28.63 18.67 -13.72
C GLU A 4 29.77 18.61 -14.72
N ASP A 5 30.06 17.43 -15.27
CA ASP A 5 31.04 17.26 -16.34
C ASP A 5 30.61 17.99 -17.60
N VAL A 6 29.33 17.88 -18.00
CA VAL A 6 28.78 18.62 -19.15
C VAL A 6 28.83 20.13 -18.89
N LYS A 7 28.42 20.60 -17.71
CA LYS A 7 28.50 22.02 -17.35
C LYS A 7 29.94 22.55 -17.38
N ARG A 8 30.91 21.75 -16.92
CA ARG A 8 32.33 22.09 -17.01
C ARG A 8 32.79 22.23 -18.47
N ILE A 9 32.45 21.27 -19.33
CA ILE A 9 32.80 21.31 -20.75
C ILE A 9 32.15 22.52 -21.44
N VAL A 10 30.87 22.78 -21.19
CA VAL A 10 30.17 23.96 -21.74
C VAL A 10 30.83 25.26 -21.28
N HIS A 11 31.23 25.34 -20.01
CA HIS A 11 31.94 26.51 -19.49
C HIS A 11 33.31 26.71 -20.14
N GLU A 12 34.05 25.63 -20.39
CA GLU A 12 35.32 25.68 -21.13
C GLU A 12 35.12 26.15 -22.58
N LEU A 13 34.03 25.76 -23.24
CA LEU A 13 33.69 26.18 -24.60
C LEU A 13 33.27 27.65 -24.67
N ASP A 14 32.49 28.12 -23.70
CA ASP A 14 32.07 29.53 -23.58
C ASP A 14 33.28 30.47 -23.51
N GLN A 15 34.25 30.13 -22.65
CA GLN A 15 35.52 30.87 -22.55
C GLN A 15 36.36 30.84 -23.85
N GLY A 16 36.23 29.77 -24.65
CA GLY A 16 37.02 29.56 -25.87
C GLY A 16 36.47 30.18 -27.15
N GLN A 17 35.16 30.47 -27.24
CA GLN A 17 34.50 30.81 -28.52
C GLN A 17 33.56 32.04 -28.52
N GLN A 18 33.49 32.87 -27.46
CA GLN A 18 32.55 34.02 -27.42
C GLN A 18 31.10 33.62 -27.75
N LEU A 19 30.69 32.42 -27.38
CA LEU A 19 29.31 31.96 -27.52
C LEU A 19 28.48 32.53 -26.36
N SER A 20 27.17 32.59 -26.53
CA SER A 20 26.27 32.85 -25.40
C SER A 20 26.29 31.66 -24.44
N SER A 21 26.12 31.92 -23.14
CA SER A 21 26.04 30.87 -22.13
C SER A 21 24.92 29.87 -22.46
N ILE A 22 25.28 28.60 -22.63
CA ILE A 22 24.34 27.53 -22.98
C ILE A 22 23.79 26.91 -21.69
N GLY A 23 22.48 27.04 -21.49
CA GLY A 23 21.79 26.41 -20.36
C GLY A 23 21.83 24.88 -20.44
N VAL A 24 22.21 24.23 -19.33
CA VAL A 24 22.20 22.76 -19.20
C VAL A 24 21.18 22.37 -18.14
N GLU A 25 20.07 21.81 -18.59
CA GLU A 25 18.92 21.47 -17.76
C GLU A 25 18.70 19.96 -17.65
N LEU A 26 18.28 19.51 -16.47
CA LEU A 26 17.81 18.15 -16.27
C LEU A 26 16.30 18.13 -16.53
N VAL A 27 15.85 17.22 -17.40
CA VAL A 27 14.44 17.11 -17.77
C VAL A 27 13.94 15.73 -17.40
N ASP A 28 12.74 15.68 -16.81
CA ASP A 28 12.07 14.42 -16.51
C ASP A 28 11.89 13.58 -17.79
N ASN A 29 12.19 12.29 -17.68
CA ASN A 29 12.28 11.40 -18.83
C ASN A 29 11.17 10.34 -18.89
N GLU A 30 10.18 10.36 -18.00
CA GLU A 30 9.11 9.36 -17.97
C GLU A 30 8.28 9.37 -19.25
N LEU A 31 7.88 10.57 -19.71
CA LEU A 31 7.22 10.75 -21.00
C LEU A 31 8.08 10.25 -22.17
N ALA A 32 9.39 10.55 -22.13
CA ALA A 32 10.32 10.17 -23.19
C ALA A 32 10.57 8.66 -23.25
N ILE A 33 10.55 7.98 -22.11
CA ILE A 33 10.62 6.52 -22.02
C ILE A 33 9.37 5.90 -22.65
N LEU A 34 8.20 6.48 -22.41
CA LEU A 34 6.95 6.02 -23.00
C LEU A 34 6.96 6.22 -24.52
N TYR A 35 7.35 7.41 -25.00
CA TYR A 35 7.50 7.69 -26.44
C TYR A 35 8.51 6.74 -27.10
N MET A 36 9.68 6.53 -26.50
CA MET A 36 10.74 5.64 -27.00
C MET A 36 10.23 4.23 -27.30
N ASN A 37 9.30 3.70 -26.50
CA ASN A 37 8.74 2.36 -26.66
C ASN A 37 7.44 2.32 -27.48
N SER A 38 6.93 3.49 -27.91
CA SER A 38 5.71 3.58 -28.70
C SER A 38 5.93 3.15 -30.16
N LYS A 39 4.88 2.59 -30.78
CA LYS A 39 4.87 2.31 -32.23
C LYS A 39 5.05 3.57 -33.08
N LYS A 40 4.63 4.71 -32.54
CA LYS A 40 4.74 6.01 -33.20
C LYS A 40 6.20 6.42 -33.37
N SER A 41 7.03 6.27 -32.34
CA SER A 41 8.45 6.60 -32.45
C SER A 41 9.20 5.65 -33.39
N GLU A 42 8.80 4.38 -33.46
CA GLU A 42 9.33 3.42 -34.44
C GLU A 42 8.94 3.77 -35.88
N ALA A 43 7.73 4.29 -36.08
CA ALA A 43 7.26 4.74 -37.39
C ALA A 43 7.96 6.03 -37.84
N GLU A 44 8.18 6.97 -36.91
CA GLU A 44 8.81 8.26 -37.18
C GLU A 44 10.33 8.14 -37.37
N PHE A 45 10.99 7.31 -36.56
CA PHE A 45 12.45 7.16 -36.54
C PHE A 45 12.86 5.67 -36.53
N ARG A 46 12.56 4.97 -37.63
CA ARG A 46 12.81 3.52 -37.77
C ARG A 46 14.26 3.10 -37.51
N ASP A 47 15.21 3.90 -37.99
CA ASP A 47 16.64 3.57 -37.92
C ASP A 47 17.30 4.05 -36.62
N TYR A 48 16.56 4.75 -35.74
CA TYR A 48 17.13 5.31 -34.52
C TYR A 48 17.08 4.30 -33.36
N PRO A 49 18.20 4.12 -32.63
CA PRO A 49 18.17 3.31 -31.42
C PRO A 49 17.25 3.94 -30.36
N PRO A 50 16.71 3.14 -29.42
CA PRO A 50 15.76 3.63 -28.42
C PRO A 50 16.23 4.88 -27.65
N VAL A 51 17.49 4.90 -27.21
CA VAL A 51 18.07 6.05 -26.47
C VAL A 51 18.07 7.34 -27.29
N LEU A 52 18.29 7.25 -28.61
CA LEU A 52 18.23 8.43 -29.49
C LEU A 52 16.79 8.93 -29.66
N ARG A 53 15.82 8.02 -29.75
CA ARG A 53 14.38 8.38 -29.76
C ARG A 53 13.95 9.03 -28.44
N GLN A 54 14.47 8.56 -27.31
CA GLN A 54 14.28 9.19 -26.01
C GLN A 54 14.85 10.62 -25.98
N ALA A 55 16.07 10.82 -26.50
CA ALA A 55 16.68 12.15 -26.58
C ALA A 55 15.87 13.13 -27.45
N VAL A 56 15.31 12.66 -28.57
CA VAL A 56 14.41 13.46 -29.42
C VAL A 56 13.17 13.91 -28.63
N SER A 57 12.53 13.00 -27.88
CA SER A 57 11.35 13.34 -27.07
C SER A 57 11.67 14.34 -25.96
N LEU A 58 12.82 14.21 -25.29
CA LEU A 58 13.29 15.18 -24.30
C LEU A 58 13.48 16.58 -24.92
N ALA A 59 14.08 16.65 -26.10
CA ALA A 59 14.26 17.90 -26.83
C ALA A 59 12.93 18.52 -27.29
N ARG A 60 11.96 17.71 -27.71
CA ARG A 60 10.62 18.18 -28.06
C ARG A 60 9.85 18.68 -26.84
N ARG A 61 9.97 17.99 -25.71
CA ARG A 61 9.31 18.37 -24.45
C ARG A 61 9.80 19.73 -23.95
N ILE A 62 11.09 20.03 -24.03
CA ILE A 62 11.59 21.35 -23.59
C ILE A 62 11.17 22.48 -24.54
N GLN A 63 10.99 22.18 -25.84
CA GLN A 63 10.48 23.14 -26.83
C GLN A 63 8.99 23.42 -26.63
N ASP A 64 8.17 22.37 -26.53
CA ASP A 64 6.73 22.50 -26.25
C ASP A 64 6.20 21.24 -25.55
N PRO A 65 6.01 21.29 -24.22
CA PRO A 65 5.45 20.17 -23.48
C PRO A 65 4.07 19.75 -23.98
N LEU A 66 3.23 20.71 -24.39
CA LEU A 66 1.83 20.45 -24.76
C LEU A 66 1.75 19.54 -25.98
N ILE A 67 2.57 19.81 -27.00
CA ILE A 67 2.68 18.97 -28.19
C ILE A 67 3.13 17.57 -27.82
N GLU A 68 4.17 17.44 -27.00
CA GLU A 68 4.75 16.14 -26.68
C GLU A 68 3.79 15.26 -25.85
N PHE A 69 3.11 15.84 -24.86
CA PHE A 69 2.07 15.13 -24.09
C PHE A 69 0.88 14.73 -24.96
N ALA A 70 0.42 15.62 -25.85
CA ALA A 70 -0.71 15.35 -26.74
C ALA A 70 -0.44 14.19 -27.71
N GLN A 71 0.82 13.95 -28.07
CA GLN A 71 1.20 12.84 -28.95
C GLN A 71 1.07 11.47 -28.29
N VAL A 72 1.25 11.39 -26.98
CA VAL A 72 1.19 10.16 -26.20
C VAL A 72 -0.24 9.88 -25.70
N CYS A 73 -1.06 10.92 -25.57
CA CYS A 73 -2.49 10.81 -25.39
C CYS A 73 -3.19 10.42 -26.71
N SER A 74 -2.99 9.16 -27.12
CA SER A 74 -3.52 8.57 -28.36
C SER A 74 -4.56 7.47 -28.06
N SER A 75 -5.04 6.78 -29.09
CA SER A 75 -5.97 5.65 -28.96
C SER A 75 -5.46 4.50 -28.11
N ASP A 76 -4.14 4.39 -27.94
CA ASP A 76 -3.50 3.30 -27.22
C ASP A 76 -3.48 3.54 -25.70
N GLU A 77 -4.02 4.68 -25.22
CA GLU A 77 -4.15 5.06 -23.80
C GLU A 77 -2.81 5.07 -23.02
N ASP A 78 -1.68 5.12 -23.73
CA ASP A 78 -0.32 5.13 -23.17
C ASP A 78 -0.14 6.18 -22.08
N ILE A 79 -0.83 7.33 -22.20
CA ILE A 79 -0.83 8.42 -21.22
C ILE A 79 -1.18 7.95 -19.80
N LEU A 80 -2.00 6.90 -19.65
CA LEU A 80 -2.39 6.34 -18.35
C LEU A 80 -1.24 5.60 -17.64
N CYS A 81 -0.17 5.28 -18.36
CA CYS A 81 1.05 4.70 -17.79
C CYS A 81 1.90 5.74 -17.06
N LEU A 82 1.70 7.04 -17.35
CA LEU A 82 2.34 8.11 -16.58
C LEU A 82 1.66 8.25 -15.22
N LYS A 83 2.45 8.39 -14.17
CA LYS A 83 1.96 8.56 -12.80
C LYS A 83 1.83 10.05 -12.49
N PHE A 84 0.62 10.58 -12.65
CA PHE A 84 0.30 11.96 -12.26
C PHE A 84 0.00 12.08 -10.77
N HIS A 85 -0.47 10.99 -10.14
CA HIS A 85 -0.80 10.96 -8.72
C HIS A 85 -0.58 9.56 -8.11
N PRO A 86 -0.13 9.44 -6.84
CA PRO A 86 0.08 8.13 -6.20
C PRO A 86 -1.18 7.26 -6.15
N LEU A 87 -2.36 7.88 -6.00
CA LEU A 87 -3.65 7.19 -5.93
C LEU A 87 -4.32 6.96 -7.30
N GLN A 88 -3.64 7.25 -8.40
CA GLN A 88 -4.22 7.17 -9.75
C GLN A 88 -4.80 5.78 -10.09
N GLU A 89 -4.19 4.71 -9.58
CA GLU A 89 -4.67 3.33 -9.81
C GLU A 89 -5.99 3.01 -9.10
N HIS A 90 -6.40 3.83 -8.12
CA HIS A 90 -7.66 3.67 -7.40
C HIS A 90 -8.83 4.39 -8.08
N VAL A 91 -8.57 5.16 -9.14
CA VAL A 91 -9.59 5.92 -9.88
C VAL A 91 -10.08 5.11 -11.09
N VAL A 92 -11.35 5.29 -11.45
CA VAL A 92 -11.92 4.69 -12.67
C VAL A 92 -11.21 5.27 -13.89
N LYS A 93 -10.68 4.39 -14.74
CA LYS A 93 -9.87 4.78 -15.92
C LYS A 93 -10.58 5.77 -16.85
N GLU A 94 -11.87 5.57 -17.09
CA GLU A 94 -12.67 6.44 -17.97
C GLU A 94 -12.81 7.86 -17.41
N GLU A 95 -13.03 7.99 -16.09
CA GLU A 95 -13.11 9.30 -15.44
C GLU A 95 -11.77 10.04 -15.50
N LEU A 96 -10.67 9.34 -15.25
CA LEU A 96 -9.32 9.89 -15.37
C LEU A 96 -9.04 10.33 -16.80
N LEU A 97 -9.37 9.51 -17.80
CA LEU A 97 -9.16 9.85 -19.20
C LEU A 97 -10.00 11.06 -19.63
N ASN A 98 -11.26 11.13 -19.20
CA ASN A 98 -12.12 12.29 -19.45
C ASN A 98 -11.55 13.57 -18.81
N ALA A 99 -11.03 13.49 -17.58
CA ALA A 99 -10.38 14.62 -16.93
C ALA A 99 -9.13 15.07 -17.72
N LEU A 100 -8.30 14.13 -18.18
CA LEU A 100 -7.14 14.43 -19.01
C LEU A 100 -7.54 15.08 -20.35
N TYR A 101 -8.57 14.57 -21.03
CA TYR A 101 -9.08 15.16 -22.26
C TYR A 101 -9.61 16.58 -22.06
N CYS A 102 -10.34 16.84 -20.98
CA CYS A 102 -10.78 18.18 -20.63
C CYS A 102 -9.58 19.12 -20.46
N GLU A 103 -8.51 18.68 -19.80
CA GLU A 103 -7.32 19.51 -19.61
C GLU A 103 -6.58 19.77 -20.93
N PHE A 104 -6.46 18.76 -21.81
CA PHE A 104 -5.92 18.97 -23.16
C PHE A 104 -6.76 19.97 -23.94
N ILE A 105 -8.09 19.87 -23.91
CA ILE A 105 -8.97 20.82 -24.58
C ILE A 105 -8.71 22.23 -24.02
N ASN A 106 -8.69 22.42 -22.70
CA ASN A 106 -8.45 23.73 -22.11
C ASN A 106 -7.11 24.34 -22.57
N ARG A 107 -6.00 23.61 -22.44
CA ARG A 107 -4.67 24.14 -22.76
C ARG A 107 -4.43 24.31 -24.25
N VAL A 108 -4.96 23.43 -25.09
CA VAL A 108 -4.82 23.55 -26.55
C VAL A 108 -5.57 24.76 -27.08
N ASN A 109 -6.77 25.05 -26.57
CA ASN A 109 -7.56 26.20 -27.02
C ASN A 109 -7.03 27.52 -26.43
N GLU A 110 -6.43 27.50 -25.23
CA GLU A 110 -5.73 28.67 -24.68
C GLU A 110 -4.51 29.06 -25.53
N VAL A 111 -3.67 28.09 -25.91
CA VAL A 111 -2.47 28.34 -26.74
C VAL A 111 -2.85 28.65 -28.19
N GLY A 112 -3.84 27.94 -28.74
CA GLY A 112 -4.19 27.96 -30.16
C GLY A 112 -3.32 27.01 -30.99
N VAL A 113 -3.84 26.59 -32.14
CA VAL A 113 -3.15 25.63 -33.02
C VAL A 113 -2.97 26.21 -34.41
N ASP A 114 -1.72 26.27 -34.86
CA ASP A 114 -1.38 26.62 -36.24
C ASP A 114 -1.56 25.39 -37.14
N VAL A 115 -2.57 25.46 -38.01
CA VAL A 115 -2.93 24.36 -38.92
C VAL A 115 -1.84 24.13 -39.98
N ASN A 116 -1.22 25.20 -40.49
CA ASN A 116 -0.18 25.11 -41.50
C ASN A 116 1.08 24.46 -40.91
N ARG A 117 1.44 24.85 -39.68
CA ARG A 117 2.53 24.21 -38.92
C ARG A 117 2.22 22.74 -38.63
N ALA A 118 0.97 22.41 -38.29
CA ALA A 118 0.54 21.02 -38.12
C ALA A 118 0.63 20.20 -39.41
N ILE A 119 0.38 20.79 -40.58
CA ILE A 119 0.54 20.09 -41.86
C ILE A 119 2.02 19.82 -42.15
N ALA A 120 2.87 20.83 -41.94
CA ALA A 120 4.31 20.74 -42.19
C ALA A 120 5.03 19.77 -41.22
N HIS A 121 4.60 19.74 -39.97
CA HIS A 121 5.25 18.95 -38.91
C HIS A 121 4.29 17.89 -38.34
N PRO A 122 4.46 16.60 -38.69
CA PRO A 122 3.56 15.55 -38.25
C PRO A 122 3.38 15.41 -36.73
N TYR A 123 4.41 15.73 -35.96
CA TYR A 123 4.38 15.58 -34.50
C TYR A 123 3.42 16.57 -33.81
N SER A 124 3.14 17.75 -34.40
CA SER A 124 2.18 18.73 -33.86
C SER A 124 0.72 18.48 -34.28
N GLN A 125 0.46 17.54 -35.20
CA GLN A 125 -0.90 17.19 -35.65
C GLN A 125 -1.80 16.67 -34.53
N ALA A 126 -1.20 16.11 -33.48
CA ALA A 126 -1.92 15.55 -32.34
C ALA A 126 -2.75 16.61 -31.58
N LEU A 127 -2.40 17.90 -31.67
CA LEU A 127 -3.15 18.98 -31.05
C LEU A 127 -4.52 19.22 -31.69
N ILE A 128 -4.65 18.99 -33.01
CA ILE A 128 -5.84 19.37 -33.79
C ILE A 128 -7.10 18.68 -33.26
N GLN A 129 -6.99 17.48 -32.69
CA GLN A 129 -8.13 16.76 -32.15
C GLN A 129 -8.73 17.40 -30.89
N TYR A 130 -7.96 18.25 -30.20
CA TYR A 130 -8.35 18.88 -28.94
C TYR A 130 -8.89 20.31 -29.13
N VAL A 131 -8.89 20.82 -30.36
CA VAL A 131 -9.51 22.12 -30.68
C VAL A 131 -11.02 22.03 -30.51
N CYS A 132 -11.63 23.05 -29.90
CA CYS A 132 -13.08 23.13 -29.67
C CYS A 132 -13.88 22.86 -30.96
N GLY A 133 -14.88 22.00 -30.88
CA GLY A 133 -15.72 21.60 -32.03
C GLY A 133 -15.07 20.56 -32.97
N LEU A 134 -13.76 20.36 -32.88
CA LEU A 134 -13.04 19.27 -33.50
C LEU A 134 -12.99 18.04 -32.57
N GLY A 135 -12.40 16.98 -33.09
CA GLY A 135 -12.23 15.68 -32.45
C GLY A 135 -11.38 14.81 -33.38
N PRO A 136 -11.01 13.58 -32.97
CA PRO A 136 -10.06 12.77 -33.74
C PRO A 136 -10.45 12.59 -35.21
N ARG A 137 -11.74 12.36 -35.47
CA ARG A 137 -12.29 12.20 -36.83
C ARG A 137 -12.26 13.49 -37.65
N LYS A 138 -12.76 14.59 -37.09
CA LYS A 138 -12.85 15.88 -37.80
C LYS A 138 -11.47 16.50 -38.02
N GLY A 139 -10.58 16.41 -37.03
CA GLY A 139 -9.21 16.90 -37.12
C GLY A 139 -8.42 16.18 -38.20
N THR A 140 -8.50 14.85 -38.24
CA THR A 140 -7.87 14.06 -39.30
C THR A 140 -8.42 14.41 -40.68
N HIS A 141 -9.74 14.65 -40.79
CA HIS A 141 -10.38 15.04 -42.05
C HIS A 141 -9.89 16.41 -42.54
N LEU A 142 -9.81 17.41 -41.66
CA LEU A 142 -9.27 18.74 -41.97
C LEU A 142 -7.84 18.64 -42.54
N LEU A 143 -6.95 17.97 -41.82
CA LEU A 143 -5.56 17.80 -42.26
C LEU A 143 -5.46 17.04 -43.58
N LYS A 144 -6.34 16.06 -43.81
CA LYS A 144 -6.39 15.29 -45.06
C LYS A 144 -6.79 16.16 -46.24
N ILE A 145 -7.83 16.99 -46.12
CA ILE A 145 -8.27 17.87 -47.20
C ILE A 145 -7.15 18.84 -47.60
N LEU A 146 -6.55 19.52 -46.61
CA LEU A 146 -5.50 20.50 -46.86
C LEU A 146 -4.25 19.86 -47.50
N LYS A 147 -3.86 18.66 -47.06
CA LYS A 147 -2.78 17.89 -47.69
C LYS A 147 -3.11 17.45 -49.12
N GLN A 148 -4.34 17.00 -49.38
CA GLN A 148 -4.75 16.52 -50.70
C GLN A 148 -4.79 17.64 -51.74
N ASN A 149 -5.21 18.84 -51.33
CA ASN A 149 -5.28 20.00 -52.21
C ASN A 149 -3.90 20.69 -52.36
N ASN A 150 -2.90 20.27 -51.59
CA ASN A 150 -1.57 20.88 -51.52
C ASN A 150 -1.64 22.41 -51.31
N THR A 151 -2.61 22.85 -50.49
CA THR A 151 -2.88 24.27 -50.24
C THR A 151 -2.66 24.58 -48.77
N ARG A 152 -2.04 25.72 -48.49
CA ARG A 152 -1.99 26.28 -47.14
C ARG A 152 -3.34 26.91 -46.81
N LEU A 153 -3.68 26.94 -45.53
CA LEU A 153 -4.83 27.68 -45.06
C LEU A 153 -4.43 29.16 -44.95
N GLU A 154 -5.02 30.01 -45.78
CA GLU A 154 -4.70 31.45 -45.87
C GLU A 154 -5.70 32.32 -45.10
N SER A 155 -6.96 31.87 -44.99
CA SER A 155 -7.99 32.56 -44.19
C SER A 155 -8.91 31.57 -43.47
N ARG A 156 -9.42 31.94 -42.30
CA ARG A 156 -10.40 31.14 -41.55
C ARG A 156 -11.66 30.86 -42.36
N THR A 157 -12.07 31.75 -43.27
CA THR A 157 -13.23 31.54 -44.15
C THR A 157 -13.08 30.29 -45.03
N GLN A 158 -11.84 29.92 -45.37
CA GLN A 158 -11.53 28.73 -46.15
C GLN A 158 -11.86 27.42 -45.41
N LEU A 159 -12.02 27.45 -44.08
CA LEU A 159 -12.50 26.29 -43.32
C LEU A 159 -13.92 25.90 -43.72
N VAL A 160 -14.76 26.89 -44.06
CA VAL A 160 -16.13 26.66 -44.53
C VAL A 160 -16.15 26.36 -46.03
N THR A 161 -15.47 27.19 -46.83
CA THR A 161 -15.57 27.10 -48.30
C THR A 161 -14.78 25.93 -48.88
N MET A 162 -13.58 25.66 -48.38
CA MET A 162 -12.69 24.61 -48.90
C MET A 162 -12.67 23.34 -48.05
N CYS A 163 -12.70 23.49 -46.73
CA CYS A 163 -12.64 22.32 -45.82
C CYS A 163 -14.03 21.79 -45.45
N HIS A 164 -15.10 22.38 -45.99
CA HIS A 164 -16.50 21.98 -45.79
C HIS A 164 -16.91 21.82 -44.32
N MET A 165 -16.37 22.66 -43.44
CA MET A 165 -16.82 22.69 -42.05
C MET A 165 -18.22 23.26 -41.94
N GLY A 166 -19.08 22.57 -41.20
CA GLY A 166 -20.43 23.06 -40.89
C GLY A 166 -20.39 24.30 -39.98
N PRO A 167 -21.40 25.17 -40.04
CA PRO A 167 -21.40 26.48 -39.37
C PRO A 167 -21.19 26.38 -37.84
N LYS A 168 -21.82 25.40 -37.18
CA LYS A 168 -21.62 25.18 -35.73
C LYS A 168 -20.19 24.76 -35.38
N VAL A 169 -19.54 24.01 -36.26
CA VAL A 169 -18.15 23.56 -36.04
C VAL A 169 -17.21 24.74 -36.23
N PHE A 170 -17.42 25.51 -37.30
CA PHE A 170 -16.67 26.73 -37.58
C PHE A 170 -16.76 27.74 -36.41
N MET A 171 -17.97 28.05 -35.93
CA MET A 171 -18.17 28.92 -34.76
C MET A 171 -17.43 28.44 -33.51
N ASN A 172 -17.29 27.12 -33.32
CA ASN A 172 -16.60 26.59 -32.15
C ASN A 172 -15.08 26.56 -32.30
N CYS A 173 -14.53 26.46 -33.51
CA CYS A 173 -13.10 26.24 -33.72
C CYS A 173 -12.34 27.47 -34.23
N ALA A 174 -13.01 28.43 -34.89
CA ALA A 174 -12.33 29.46 -35.68
C ALA A 174 -11.34 30.30 -34.85
N GLY A 175 -11.73 30.74 -33.65
CA GLY A 175 -10.87 31.58 -32.78
C GLY A 175 -9.64 30.84 -32.20
N PHE A 176 -9.64 29.51 -32.26
CA PHE A 176 -8.55 28.68 -31.71
C PHE A 176 -7.60 28.17 -32.80
N LEU A 177 -7.96 28.33 -34.08
CA LEU A 177 -7.10 28.01 -35.21
C LEU A 177 -6.30 29.26 -35.59
N LYS A 178 -4.98 29.18 -35.38
CA LYS A 178 -4.02 30.23 -35.71
C LYS A 178 -3.64 30.13 -37.19
N ILE A 179 -3.59 31.27 -37.84
CA ILE A 179 -2.98 31.44 -39.16
C ILE A 179 -1.85 32.46 -39.00
N ASP A 180 -0.62 32.08 -39.32
CA ASP A 180 0.50 33.01 -39.31
C ASP A 180 0.42 33.94 -40.53
N THR A 181 -0.31 35.05 -40.36
CA THR A 181 -0.54 36.06 -41.40
C THR A 181 0.74 36.78 -41.82
N ALA A 182 1.76 36.86 -40.96
CA ALA A 182 3.05 37.45 -41.31
C ALA A 182 3.80 36.57 -42.32
N SER A 183 3.83 35.27 -42.11
CA SER A 183 4.46 34.32 -43.04
C SER A 183 3.75 34.20 -44.40
N LEU A 184 2.47 34.58 -44.46
CA LEU A 184 1.65 34.50 -45.67
C LEU A 184 1.81 35.73 -46.57
N GLY A 185 2.08 36.91 -45.98
CA GLY A 185 2.18 38.21 -46.67
C GLY A 185 3.09 38.21 -47.89
N ASP A 186 4.19 37.44 -47.84
CA ASP A 186 5.16 37.37 -48.94
C ASP A 186 4.82 36.32 -50.00
N SER A 187 3.76 35.52 -49.80
CA SER A 187 3.56 34.24 -50.52
C SER A 187 2.22 34.11 -51.27
N THR A 188 1.29 35.05 -51.12
CA THR A 188 -0.03 35.00 -51.76
C THR A 188 -0.49 36.37 -52.23
N ASP A 189 -1.13 36.43 -53.41
CA ASP A 189 -1.77 37.64 -53.95
C ASP A 189 -3.18 37.88 -53.35
N SER A 190 -3.65 36.96 -52.48
CA SER A 190 -4.97 37.03 -51.85
C SER A 190 -5.00 38.03 -50.70
N TYR A 191 -6.14 38.68 -50.47
CA TYR A 191 -6.36 39.52 -49.28
C TYR A 191 -6.13 38.72 -47.99
N ILE A 192 -5.28 39.26 -47.10
CA ILE A 192 -4.95 38.66 -45.81
C ILE A 192 -5.71 39.40 -44.71
N GLU A 193 -6.61 38.68 -44.04
CA GLU A 193 -7.29 39.21 -42.86
C GLU A 193 -6.34 39.14 -41.66
N VAL A 194 -5.82 40.29 -41.22
CA VAL A 194 -4.77 40.37 -40.19
C VAL A 194 -5.25 39.81 -38.85
N LEU A 195 -6.56 39.88 -38.57
CA LEU A 195 -7.20 39.33 -37.39
C LEU A 195 -7.17 37.79 -37.33
N ASP A 196 -7.01 37.09 -38.45
CA ASP A 196 -6.82 35.62 -38.48
C ASP A 196 -5.51 35.19 -37.77
N GLY A 197 -4.58 36.14 -37.61
CA GLY A 197 -3.37 36.00 -36.81
C GLY A 197 -3.54 36.32 -35.33
N SER A 198 -4.77 36.41 -34.81
CA SER A 198 -5.11 36.71 -33.41
C SER A 198 -6.19 35.75 -32.86
N ARG A 199 -6.45 35.76 -31.54
CA ARG A 199 -7.57 35.00 -30.95
C ARG A 199 -8.94 35.66 -31.14
N VAL A 200 -9.01 36.85 -31.75
CA VAL A 200 -10.28 37.51 -32.07
C VAL A 200 -11.10 36.56 -32.94
N HIS A 201 -12.37 36.35 -32.58
CA HIS A 201 -13.24 35.43 -33.29
C HIS A 201 -13.84 36.13 -34.54
N PRO A 202 -14.03 35.44 -35.69
CA PRO A 202 -14.61 36.06 -36.89
C PRO A 202 -15.95 36.78 -36.69
N GLU A 203 -16.76 36.37 -35.70
CA GLU A 203 -18.02 37.05 -35.40
C GLU A 203 -17.85 38.46 -34.82
N THR A 204 -16.66 38.78 -34.30
CA THR A 204 -16.34 40.05 -33.63
C THR A 204 -15.34 40.91 -34.41
N TYR A 205 -14.99 40.53 -35.66
CA TYR A 205 -14.05 41.29 -36.49
C TYR A 205 -14.51 42.72 -36.74
N GLU A 206 -15.81 42.94 -36.92
CA GLU A 206 -16.35 44.30 -37.09
C GLU A 206 -16.20 45.15 -35.83
N TRP A 207 -16.22 44.55 -34.63
CA TRP A 207 -15.98 45.29 -33.39
C TRP A 207 -14.51 45.66 -33.25
N ALA A 208 -13.59 44.75 -33.58
CA ALA A 208 -12.16 45.05 -33.60
C ALA A 208 -11.82 46.17 -34.60
N ARG A 209 -12.43 46.16 -35.79
CA ARG A 209 -12.32 47.23 -36.78
C ARG A 209 -12.80 48.58 -36.24
N LYS A 210 -13.99 48.62 -35.63
CA LYS A 210 -14.52 49.84 -35.02
C LYS A 210 -13.63 50.37 -33.89
N MET A 211 -13.19 49.48 -32.99
CA MET A 211 -12.25 49.85 -31.92
C MET A 211 -10.98 50.50 -32.47
N ALA A 212 -10.47 50.02 -33.59
CA ALA A 212 -9.29 50.60 -34.23
C ALA A 212 -9.56 51.98 -34.82
N VAL A 213 -10.68 52.15 -35.54
CA VAL A 213 -11.10 53.44 -36.11
C VAL A 213 -11.31 54.49 -35.01
N ASP A 214 -12.01 54.12 -33.94
CA ASP A 214 -12.32 55.01 -32.81
C ASP A 214 -11.04 55.41 -32.05
N ALA A 215 -10.12 54.46 -31.83
CA ALA A 215 -8.85 54.73 -31.15
C ALA A 215 -7.89 55.61 -31.96
N LEU A 216 -8.05 55.68 -33.28
CA LEU A 216 -7.29 56.58 -34.15
C LEU A 216 -7.97 57.95 -34.34
N GLU A 217 -9.15 58.15 -33.76
CA GLU A 217 -9.98 59.35 -33.93
C GLU A 217 -10.18 59.73 -35.41
N TYR A 218 -10.33 58.74 -36.29
CA TYR A 218 -10.63 59.01 -37.69
C TYR A 218 -11.97 59.73 -37.82
N ASP A 219 -12.01 60.80 -38.59
CA ASP A 219 -13.24 61.58 -38.83
C ASP A 219 -14.25 60.70 -39.59
N GLU A 220 -15.43 60.45 -38.99
CA GLU A 220 -16.51 59.66 -39.60
C GLU A 220 -16.97 60.21 -40.97
N SER A 221 -16.64 61.47 -41.28
CA SER A 221 -16.94 62.12 -42.55
C SER A 221 -15.86 61.97 -43.63
N ALA A 222 -14.70 61.41 -43.30
CA ALA A 222 -13.66 61.10 -44.26
C ALA A 222 -14.00 59.82 -45.02
N GLU A 223 -14.19 59.91 -46.34
CA GLU A 223 -14.29 58.76 -47.26
C GLU A 223 -13.04 57.84 -47.22
N ASP A 224 -11.98 58.26 -46.50
CA ASP A 224 -10.68 57.60 -46.38
C ASP A 224 -10.52 56.71 -45.12
N ALA A 225 -11.52 56.58 -44.24
CA ALA A 225 -11.43 55.72 -43.05
C ALA A 225 -11.53 54.23 -43.42
N ASN A 226 -10.48 53.68 -44.05
CA ASN A 226 -10.36 52.26 -44.34
C ASN A 226 -10.20 51.46 -43.02
N PRO A 227 -11.19 50.67 -42.58
CA PRO A 227 -11.12 49.97 -41.30
C PRO A 227 -10.00 48.92 -41.25
N ALA A 228 -9.57 48.40 -42.41
CA ALA A 228 -8.42 47.49 -42.48
C ALA A 228 -7.10 48.25 -42.28
N GLY A 229 -6.96 49.44 -42.86
CA GLY A 229 -5.79 50.30 -42.66
C GLY A 229 -5.68 50.80 -41.22
N ALA A 230 -6.81 51.13 -40.59
CA ALA A 230 -6.87 51.48 -39.17
C ALA A 230 -6.36 50.33 -38.28
N LEU A 231 -6.73 49.08 -38.59
CA LEU A 231 -6.23 47.92 -37.86
C LEU A 231 -4.72 47.75 -38.02
N GLU A 232 -4.18 47.91 -39.23
CA GLU A 232 -2.74 47.83 -39.47
C GLU A 232 -1.97 48.90 -38.68
N GLU A 233 -2.45 50.15 -38.67
CA GLU A 233 -1.84 51.24 -37.89
C GLU A 233 -1.88 50.97 -36.37
N ILE A 234 -2.99 50.41 -35.87
CA ILE A 234 -3.13 50.03 -34.46
C ILE A 234 -2.20 48.87 -34.09
N LEU A 235 -1.98 47.90 -34.99
CA LEU A 235 -1.05 46.81 -34.75
C LEU A 235 0.41 47.27 -34.72
N GLU A 236 0.75 48.35 -35.44
CA GLU A 236 2.05 49.01 -35.33
C GLU A 236 2.17 49.86 -34.05
N ASN A 237 1.08 50.51 -33.62
CA ASN A 237 1.04 51.42 -32.48
C ASN A 237 -0.07 51.08 -31.47
N PRO A 238 0.05 49.95 -30.73
CA PRO A 238 -1.04 49.45 -29.87
C PRO A 238 -1.33 50.31 -28.64
N GLU A 239 -0.43 51.25 -28.29
CA GLU A 239 -0.59 52.16 -27.16
C GLU A 239 -1.85 53.03 -27.27
N ARG A 240 -2.30 53.35 -28.49
CA ARG A 240 -3.51 54.14 -28.74
C ARG A 240 -4.79 53.48 -28.24
N LEU A 241 -4.81 52.16 -28.11
CA LEU A 241 -5.97 51.43 -27.57
C LEU A 241 -6.18 51.63 -26.05
N LYS A 242 -5.20 52.20 -25.33
CA LYS A 242 -5.31 52.43 -23.87
C LYS A 242 -6.25 53.57 -23.53
N ASP A 243 -6.38 54.54 -24.44
CA ASP A 243 -7.20 55.73 -24.24
C ASP A 243 -8.68 55.49 -24.57
N LEU A 244 -9.01 54.32 -25.14
CA LEU A 244 -10.37 53.93 -25.47
C LEU A 244 -11.13 53.46 -24.21
N ASP A 245 -12.28 54.09 -23.94
CA ASP A 245 -13.21 53.69 -22.89
C ASP A 245 -14.06 52.49 -23.35
N LEU A 246 -13.58 51.28 -23.00
CA LEU A 246 -14.25 50.04 -23.37
C LEU A 246 -15.56 49.80 -22.63
N ASP A 247 -15.73 50.38 -21.44
CA ASP A 247 -16.94 50.19 -20.64
C ASP A 247 -18.10 50.96 -21.30
N ALA A 248 -17.86 52.21 -21.71
CA ALA A 248 -18.82 52.99 -22.48
C ALA A 248 -19.16 52.33 -23.84
N PHE A 249 -18.17 51.77 -24.53
CA PHE A 249 -18.40 51.05 -25.79
C PHE A 249 -19.25 49.78 -25.57
N ALA A 250 -19.01 49.05 -24.49
CA ALA A 250 -19.78 47.86 -24.15
C ALA A 250 -21.23 48.18 -23.80
N GLU A 251 -21.47 49.25 -23.02
CA GLU A 251 -22.82 49.73 -22.70
C GLU A 251 -23.61 50.10 -23.98
N GLU A 252 -22.94 50.71 -24.96
CA GLU A 252 -23.56 51.04 -26.24
C GLU A 252 -23.91 49.78 -27.05
N LEU A 253 -23.04 48.76 -27.08
CA LEU A 253 -23.35 47.48 -27.72
C LEU A 253 -24.52 46.76 -27.03
N GLU A 254 -24.60 46.84 -25.70
CA GLU A 254 -25.71 46.28 -24.93
C GLU A 254 -27.03 46.99 -25.29
N ARG A 255 -27.01 48.33 -25.39
CA ARG A 255 -28.16 49.14 -25.81
C ARG A 255 -28.63 48.81 -27.22
N GLN A 256 -27.72 48.46 -28.13
CA GLN A 256 -28.04 48.02 -29.50
C GLN A 256 -28.56 46.57 -29.57
N GLY A 257 -28.58 45.84 -28.44
CA GLY A 257 -29.14 44.50 -28.35
C GLY A 257 -28.14 43.37 -28.62
N TYR A 258 -26.84 43.64 -28.64
CA TYR A 258 -25.80 42.61 -28.80
C TYR A 258 -25.44 41.89 -27.48
N GLY A 259 -26.04 42.33 -26.37
CA GLY A 259 -25.79 41.83 -25.02
C GLY A 259 -24.52 42.40 -24.40
N ASP A 260 -24.20 41.96 -23.19
CA ASP A 260 -22.99 42.35 -22.48
C ASP A 260 -21.74 41.77 -23.17
N LYS A 261 -20.84 42.65 -23.63
CA LYS A 261 -19.60 42.33 -24.35
C LYS A 261 -18.34 42.91 -23.71
N HIS A 262 -18.39 43.35 -22.45
CA HIS A 262 -17.24 43.95 -21.77
C HIS A 262 -15.99 43.06 -21.91
N ILE A 263 -16.06 41.81 -21.44
CA ILE A 263 -14.92 40.87 -21.46
C ILE A 263 -14.38 40.67 -22.88
N THR A 264 -15.27 40.51 -23.87
CA THR A 264 -14.88 40.34 -25.28
C THR A 264 -14.08 41.52 -25.79
N LEU A 265 -14.47 42.76 -25.47
CA LEU A 265 -13.74 43.96 -25.90
C LEU A 265 -12.37 44.07 -25.22
N TYR A 266 -12.29 43.72 -23.93
CA TYR A 266 -11.01 43.65 -23.21
C TYR A 266 -10.07 42.60 -23.83
N ASP A 267 -10.58 41.43 -24.21
CA ASP A 267 -9.83 40.39 -24.89
C ASP A 267 -9.38 40.82 -26.30
N ILE A 268 -10.26 41.49 -27.05
CA ILE A 268 -9.91 42.07 -28.37
C ILE A 268 -8.78 43.09 -28.21
N ARG A 269 -8.87 44.02 -27.24
CA ARG A 269 -7.80 44.98 -26.97
C ARG A 269 -6.48 44.28 -26.64
N ALA A 270 -6.52 43.24 -25.82
CA ALA A 270 -5.33 42.47 -25.44
C ALA A 270 -4.69 41.78 -26.66
N GLU A 271 -5.49 41.18 -27.54
CA GLU A 271 -5.01 40.53 -28.76
C GLU A 271 -4.49 41.51 -29.81
N LEU A 272 -5.13 42.67 -29.98
CA LEU A 272 -4.61 43.75 -30.83
C LEU A 272 -3.30 44.32 -30.28
N SER A 273 -3.13 44.33 -28.95
CA SER A 273 -1.87 44.76 -28.33
C SER A 273 -0.74 43.75 -28.52
N CYS A 274 -1.05 42.46 -28.40
CA CYS A 274 -0.07 41.39 -28.57
C CYS A 274 -0.76 40.11 -29.06
N ARG A 275 -0.70 39.89 -30.37
CA ARG A 275 -1.38 38.78 -31.06
C ARG A 275 -0.89 37.43 -30.55
N TYR A 276 -1.83 36.55 -30.20
CA TYR A 276 -1.54 35.18 -29.74
C TYR A 276 -0.47 35.10 -28.64
N LYS A 277 -0.45 36.08 -27.71
CA LYS A 277 0.44 36.03 -26.55
C LYS A 277 0.31 34.67 -25.84
N ASP A 278 1.44 34.05 -25.53
CA ASP A 278 1.44 32.80 -24.76
C ASP A 278 1.08 33.13 -23.30
N LEU A 279 -0.06 32.61 -22.85
CA LEU A 279 -0.58 32.83 -21.50
C LEU A 279 -0.11 31.75 -20.52
N ARG A 280 0.62 30.73 -21.00
CA ARG A 280 1.17 29.68 -20.14
C ARG A 280 2.22 30.26 -19.21
N THR A 281 2.38 29.59 -18.06
CA THR A 281 3.48 29.90 -17.15
C THR A 281 4.81 29.66 -17.85
N ALA A 282 5.71 30.64 -17.74
CA ALA A 282 7.06 30.50 -18.28
C ALA A 282 7.76 29.27 -17.67
N TYR A 283 8.57 28.59 -18.49
CA TYR A 283 9.34 27.45 -18.05
C TYR A 283 10.25 27.83 -16.88
N ARG A 284 10.26 27.00 -15.83
CA ARG A 284 11.16 27.11 -14.69
C ARG A 284 12.02 25.86 -14.63
N SER A 285 13.33 26.06 -14.51
CA SER A 285 14.27 24.97 -14.23
C SER A 285 13.89 24.24 -12.93
N PRO A 286 14.12 22.92 -12.85
CA PRO A 286 13.78 22.15 -11.66
C PRO A 286 14.61 22.59 -10.46
N ASN A 287 13.97 22.68 -9.30
CA ASN A 287 14.67 22.99 -8.06
C ASN A 287 15.49 21.77 -7.57
N THR A 288 16.32 21.95 -6.54
CA THR A 288 17.18 20.88 -6.01
C THR A 288 16.38 19.68 -5.48
N GLU A 289 15.20 19.91 -4.91
CA GLU A 289 14.30 18.85 -4.44
C GLU A 289 13.69 18.05 -5.59
N GLU A 290 13.22 18.71 -6.63
CA GLU A 290 12.70 18.10 -7.86
C GLU A 290 13.80 17.28 -8.56
N ILE A 291 15.04 17.80 -8.61
CA ILE A 291 16.21 17.05 -9.12
C ILE A 291 16.48 15.82 -8.26
N PHE A 292 16.41 15.94 -6.93
CA PHE A 292 16.57 14.81 -6.03
C PHE A 292 15.51 13.74 -6.27
N ASN A 293 14.23 14.14 -6.36
CA ASN A 293 13.11 13.24 -6.61
C ASN A 293 13.21 12.59 -8.00
N MET A 294 13.61 13.32 -9.04
CA MET A 294 13.79 12.79 -10.39
C MET A 294 14.87 11.71 -10.45
N LEU A 295 15.99 11.90 -9.75
CA LEU A 295 17.14 10.99 -9.81
C LEU A 295 17.02 9.80 -8.84
N THR A 296 16.44 10.02 -7.65
CA THR A 296 16.29 8.97 -6.63
C THR A 296 14.97 8.22 -6.73
N LYS A 297 13.97 8.81 -7.43
CA LYS A 297 12.58 8.33 -7.49
C LYS A 297 11.92 8.20 -6.11
N GLU A 298 12.41 8.97 -5.15
CA GLU A 298 11.83 9.12 -3.82
C GLU A 298 10.99 10.40 -3.75
N THR A 299 9.97 10.40 -2.91
CA THR A 299 9.18 11.58 -2.57
C THR A 299 9.41 11.95 -1.10
N PRO A 300 9.03 13.16 -0.67
CA PRO A 300 9.04 13.52 0.75
C PRO A 300 8.19 12.60 1.64
N GLU A 301 7.27 11.81 1.07
CA GLU A 301 6.48 10.81 1.80
C GLU A 301 7.22 9.47 1.92
N THR A 302 8.00 9.10 0.90
CA THR A 302 8.77 7.85 0.92
C THR A 302 10.16 8.03 1.50
N PHE A 303 10.73 9.23 1.55
CA PHE A 303 12.08 9.47 2.07
C PHE A 303 12.09 10.71 2.96
N TYR A 304 11.77 10.50 4.24
CA TYR A 304 11.66 11.56 5.23
C TYR A 304 12.52 11.30 6.46
N ILE A 305 12.80 12.38 7.18
CA ILE A 305 13.51 12.38 8.45
C ILE A 305 12.74 11.50 9.45
N GLY A 306 13.42 10.50 10.02
CA GLY A 306 12.82 9.53 10.92
C GLY A 306 12.39 8.23 10.24
N LYS A 307 12.44 8.10 8.91
CA LYS A 307 12.10 6.82 8.26
C LYS A 307 13.15 5.74 8.57
N LEU A 308 12.66 4.52 8.84
CA LEU A 308 13.48 3.32 8.96
C LEU A 308 13.80 2.77 7.56
N ILE A 309 15.09 2.61 7.25
CA ILE A 309 15.59 2.13 5.96
C ILE A 309 16.70 1.10 6.18
N ILE A 310 16.96 0.30 5.15
CA ILE A 310 18.08 -0.62 5.13
C ILE A 310 19.21 0.03 4.35
N CYS A 311 20.42 -0.02 4.89
CA CYS A 311 21.59 0.62 4.30
C CYS A 311 22.77 -0.36 4.23
N ASN A 312 23.48 -0.38 3.09
CA ASN A 312 24.63 -1.27 2.86
C ASN A 312 25.93 -0.56 3.22
N VAL A 313 26.76 -1.17 4.08
CA VAL A 313 28.03 -0.58 4.49
C VAL A 313 29.03 -0.63 3.35
N THR A 314 29.47 0.53 2.85
CA THR A 314 30.45 0.62 1.76
C THR A 314 31.88 0.79 2.26
N GLY A 315 32.06 1.42 3.42
CA GLY A 315 33.40 1.68 3.96
C GLY A 315 33.38 2.45 5.26
N ILE A 316 34.55 2.68 5.84
CA ILE A 316 34.70 3.43 7.09
C ILE A 316 35.41 4.75 6.79
N ALA A 317 34.83 5.85 7.25
CA ALA A 317 35.40 7.18 7.09
C ALA A 317 36.39 7.46 8.23
N HIS A 318 37.61 7.86 7.85
CA HIS A 318 38.64 8.23 8.79
C HIS A 318 39.01 9.71 8.61
N ARG A 319 39.24 10.41 9.72
CA ARG A 319 39.86 11.74 9.72
C ARG A 319 41.36 11.58 9.89
N ARG A 320 42.12 12.20 8.99
CA ARG A 320 43.53 12.45 9.27
C ARG A 320 43.63 13.63 10.25
N PRO A 321 44.43 13.51 11.31
CA PRO A 321 44.66 14.63 12.23
C PRO A 321 45.43 15.76 11.53
N GLN A 322 45.12 17.00 11.90
CA GLN A 322 45.85 18.20 11.46
C GLN A 322 46.91 18.55 12.51
N GLY A 323 48.01 19.17 12.06
CA GLY A 323 49.32 19.17 12.72
C GLY A 323 49.50 19.95 14.03
N GLU A 324 48.50 20.05 14.89
CA GLU A 324 48.63 20.67 16.22
C GLU A 324 48.31 19.71 17.37
N SER A 325 48.07 18.42 17.09
CA SER A 325 47.69 17.39 18.09
C SER A 325 48.78 16.34 18.32
N TYR A 326 50.05 16.74 18.33
CA TYR A 326 51.20 15.82 18.24
C TYR A 326 51.69 15.21 19.56
N ASP A 327 51.12 15.51 20.73
CA ASP A 327 51.77 15.15 22.02
C ASP A 327 51.02 14.11 22.89
N GLN A 328 50.14 13.27 22.34
CA GLN A 328 49.27 12.39 23.15
C GLN A 328 49.34 10.89 22.81
N ALA A 329 50.52 10.34 22.51
CA ALA A 329 50.67 8.88 22.46
C ALA A 329 50.57 8.27 23.86
N ILE A 330 49.64 7.34 24.07
CA ILE A 330 49.39 6.71 25.37
C ILE A 330 50.13 5.37 25.40
N ARG A 331 50.88 5.11 26.46
CA ARG A 331 51.50 3.80 26.70
C ARG A 331 50.57 2.93 27.55
N ASN A 332 50.34 1.69 27.14
CA ASN A 332 49.52 0.77 27.92
C ASN A 332 50.40 0.13 29.01
N ASP A 333 50.04 0.35 30.28
CA ASP A 333 50.80 -0.10 31.44
C ASP A 333 50.85 -1.63 31.60
N GLU A 334 49.87 -2.36 31.02
CA GLU A 334 49.78 -3.82 31.12
C GLU A 334 50.61 -4.55 30.05
N THR A 335 50.69 -4.01 28.83
CA THR A 335 51.41 -4.64 27.71
C THR A 335 52.77 -4.01 27.44
N GLY A 336 53.04 -2.83 28.00
CA GLY A 336 54.29 -2.08 27.78
C GLY A 336 54.42 -1.46 26.38
N LEU A 337 53.44 -1.70 25.50
CA LEU A 337 53.36 -1.24 24.12
C LEU A 337 52.71 0.15 24.04
N TRP A 338 53.13 0.92 23.05
CA TRP A 338 52.61 2.23 22.71
C TRP A 338 51.36 2.11 21.83
N GLN A 339 50.37 2.94 22.12
CA GLN A 339 49.15 3.06 21.35
C GLN A 339 49.18 4.34 20.51
N CYS A 340 48.92 4.21 19.21
CA CYS A 340 48.73 5.37 18.34
C CYS A 340 47.44 6.11 18.72
N PRO A 341 47.47 7.44 18.98
CA PRO A 341 46.28 8.18 19.42
C PRO A 341 45.20 8.31 18.33
N PHE A 342 45.55 8.08 17.07
CA PHE A 342 44.64 8.26 15.93
C PHE A 342 43.99 6.96 15.48
N CYS A 343 44.78 5.94 15.12
CA CYS A 343 44.26 4.64 14.70
C CYS A 343 44.03 3.66 15.87
N GLN A 344 44.45 4.00 17.09
CA GLN A 344 44.31 3.20 18.31
C GLN A 344 44.96 1.81 18.25
N GLN A 345 45.86 1.58 17.28
CA GLN A 345 46.70 0.38 17.23
C GLN A 345 47.71 0.42 18.38
N ASP A 346 47.79 -0.67 19.14
CA ASP A 346 48.53 -0.84 20.40
C ASP A 346 49.70 -1.83 20.27
N ASN A 347 50.22 -2.00 19.06
CA ASN A 347 51.24 -3.00 18.71
C ASN A 347 52.67 -2.41 18.60
N PHE A 348 52.90 -1.16 19.01
CA PHE A 348 54.18 -0.48 18.82
C PHE A 348 55.10 -0.66 20.04
N PRO A 349 56.28 -1.27 19.92
CA PRO A 349 57.24 -1.42 21.02
C PRO A 349 57.83 -0.09 21.49
N GLU A 350 58.06 0.85 20.55
CA GLU A 350 58.69 2.15 20.83
C GLU A 350 57.85 3.31 20.28
N LEU A 351 57.94 4.47 20.95
CA LEU A 351 57.27 5.70 20.54
C LEU A 351 57.69 6.15 19.13
N SER A 352 58.95 5.93 18.75
CA SER A 352 59.49 6.26 17.43
C SER A 352 58.83 5.47 16.30
N GLU A 353 58.38 4.24 16.56
CA GLU A 353 57.67 3.43 15.57
C GLU A 353 56.24 3.93 15.34
N VAL A 354 55.60 4.51 16.36
CA VAL A 354 54.29 5.19 16.22
C VAL A 354 54.39 6.38 15.26
N TRP A 355 55.49 7.15 15.34
CA TRP A 355 55.77 8.28 14.46
C TRP A 355 56.07 7.85 13.04
N ASN A 356 56.89 6.80 12.85
CA ASN A 356 57.14 6.22 11.53
C ASN A 356 55.86 5.67 10.88
N HIS A 357 54.95 5.08 11.65
CA HIS A 357 53.64 4.63 11.16
C HIS A 357 52.76 5.80 10.67
N PHE A 358 52.86 6.96 11.32
CA PHE A 358 52.16 8.17 10.93
C PHE A 358 52.78 8.82 9.67
N ASP A 359 54.09 9.05 9.68
CA ASP A 359 54.81 9.75 8.61
C ASP A 359 54.90 8.93 7.31
N SER A 360 54.90 7.60 7.42
CA SER A 360 54.81 6.69 6.25
C SER A 360 53.42 6.67 5.59
N GLY A 361 52.42 7.35 6.16
CA GLY A 361 51.04 7.34 5.68
C GLY A 361 50.32 5.99 5.91
N SER A 362 50.90 5.10 6.72
CA SER A 362 50.32 3.80 7.07
C SER A 362 49.18 3.90 8.09
N CYS A 363 49.03 5.05 8.75
CA CYS A 363 47.96 5.32 9.69
C CYS A 363 46.64 5.67 8.97
N PRO A 364 45.56 4.88 9.17
CA PRO A 364 44.26 5.19 8.58
C PRO A 364 43.64 6.46 9.17
N GLY A 365 44.06 6.90 10.36
CA GLY A 365 43.49 8.05 11.09
C GLY A 365 42.36 7.66 12.05
N GLN A 366 41.67 8.65 12.63
CA GLN A 366 40.59 8.41 13.59
C GLN A 366 39.27 8.10 12.87
N ALA A 367 38.64 6.98 13.19
CA ALA A 367 37.35 6.59 12.60
C ALA A 367 36.21 7.53 13.06
N ILE A 368 35.69 8.33 12.13
CA ILE A 368 34.61 9.31 12.40
C ILE A 368 33.23 8.67 12.29
N GLY A 369 33.10 7.70 11.39
CA GLY A 369 31.83 7.06 11.10
C GLY A 369 31.91 6.05 9.97
N VAL A 370 30.77 5.48 9.63
CA VAL A 370 30.59 4.45 8.62
C VAL A 370 29.91 5.08 7.41
N LYS A 371 30.51 4.90 6.23
CA LYS A 371 29.90 5.25 4.95
C LYS A 371 29.00 4.10 4.51
N THR A 372 27.77 4.43 4.20
CA THR A 372 26.77 3.47 3.72
C THR A 372 26.22 3.94 2.37
N ARG A 373 25.56 3.03 1.67
CA ARG A 373 24.83 3.32 0.44
C ARG A 373 23.44 2.72 0.56
N LEU A 374 22.47 3.50 0.15
CA LEU A 374 21.07 3.14 0.10
C LEU A 374 20.74 2.53 -1.26
N ASP A 375 19.65 1.77 -1.32
CA ASP A 375 19.24 1.08 -2.56
C ASP A 375 18.83 2.07 -3.65
N ASN A 376 18.32 3.24 -3.27
CA ASN A 376 18.00 4.36 -4.17
C ASN A 376 19.23 5.14 -4.67
N GLY A 377 20.45 4.67 -4.38
CA GLY A 377 21.70 5.29 -4.81
C GLY A 377 22.18 6.47 -3.97
N VAL A 378 21.42 6.90 -2.95
CA VAL A 378 21.81 7.97 -2.02
C VAL A 378 22.93 7.48 -1.10
N THR A 379 23.88 8.38 -0.80
CA THR A 379 24.98 8.07 0.11
C THR A 379 24.56 8.30 1.56
N GLY A 380 24.79 7.31 2.42
CA GLY A 380 24.50 7.39 3.84
C GLY A 380 25.77 7.60 4.66
N PHE A 381 25.66 8.36 5.75
CA PHE A 381 26.74 8.52 6.73
C PHE A 381 26.23 8.24 8.14
N ILE A 382 26.85 7.27 8.83
CA ILE A 382 26.54 6.95 10.23
C ILE A 382 27.72 7.41 11.09
N PRO A 383 27.61 8.51 11.84
CA PRO A 383 28.64 8.89 12.80
C PRO A 383 28.92 7.78 13.83
N THR A 384 30.16 7.60 14.28
CA THR A 384 30.53 6.55 15.26
C THR A 384 29.70 6.63 16.54
N LYS A 385 29.28 7.84 16.93
CA LYS A 385 28.38 8.08 18.08
C LYS A 385 27.00 7.46 17.92
N PHE A 386 26.51 7.29 16.70
CA PHE A 386 25.17 6.80 16.37
C PHE A 386 25.17 5.34 15.89
N LEU A 387 26.30 4.63 16.04
CA LEU A 387 26.41 3.23 15.62
C LEU A 387 25.77 2.24 16.61
N SER A 388 25.79 2.57 17.90
CA SER A 388 25.27 1.72 18.98
C SER A 388 25.01 2.56 20.23
N ASP A 389 24.14 2.07 21.11
CA ASP A 389 23.85 2.70 22.41
C ASP A 389 25.07 2.63 23.36
N LYS A 390 25.91 1.61 23.18
CA LYS A 390 27.20 1.48 23.87
C LYS A 390 28.27 2.28 23.12
N VAL A 391 29.20 2.88 23.86
CA VAL A 391 30.36 3.59 23.29
C VAL A 391 31.19 2.61 22.46
N VAL A 392 31.26 2.86 21.15
CA VAL A 392 32.08 2.09 20.21
C VAL A 392 33.34 2.89 19.90
N LYS A 393 34.51 2.34 20.21
CA LYS A 393 35.80 2.95 19.88
C LYS A 393 36.22 2.63 18.43
N ARG A 394 36.06 1.36 18.03
CA ARG A 394 36.35 0.89 16.67
C ARG A 394 35.08 0.44 15.97
N PRO A 395 34.62 1.13 14.91
CA PRO A 395 33.41 0.72 14.18
C PRO A 395 33.56 -0.64 13.50
N GLU A 396 34.79 -1.07 13.17
CA GLU A 396 35.12 -2.37 12.56
C GLU A 396 34.69 -3.59 13.38
N GLU A 397 34.59 -3.45 14.70
CA GLU A 397 34.14 -4.54 15.59
C GLU A 397 32.65 -4.84 15.41
N ARG A 398 31.88 -3.86 14.93
CA ARG A 398 30.43 -3.93 14.82
C ARG A 398 29.96 -4.06 13.39
N VAL A 399 30.62 -3.41 12.44
CA VAL A 399 30.22 -3.42 11.04
C VAL A 399 31.35 -3.85 10.15
N LYS A 400 31.01 -4.63 9.12
CA LYS A 400 31.91 -5.02 8.05
C LYS A 400 31.43 -4.44 6.73
N VAL A 401 32.37 -4.19 5.82
CA VAL A 401 32.03 -3.76 4.46
C VAL A 401 31.21 -4.83 3.77
N GLY A 402 30.11 -4.42 3.12
CA GLY A 402 29.11 -5.30 2.51
C GLY A 402 27.98 -5.75 3.44
N MET A 403 28.01 -5.41 4.73
CA MET A 403 26.94 -5.75 5.66
C MET A 403 25.73 -4.82 5.48
N THR A 404 24.53 -5.41 5.45
CA THR A 404 23.24 -4.68 5.50
C THR A 404 22.93 -4.29 6.94
N VAL A 405 22.59 -3.04 7.17
CA VAL A 405 22.29 -2.48 8.49
C VAL A 405 20.93 -1.79 8.46
N HIS A 406 20.16 -1.88 9.54
CA HIS A 406 18.93 -1.10 9.69
C HIS A 406 19.28 0.26 10.29
N CYS A 407 18.83 1.30 9.63
CA CYS A 407 19.25 2.67 9.85
C CYS A 407 18.00 3.55 9.90
N ARG A 408 17.96 4.59 10.74
CA ARG A 408 16.92 5.63 10.70
C ARG A 408 17.51 6.93 10.15
N ILE A 409 16.79 7.62 9.28
CA ILE A 409 17.23 8.91 8.73
C ILE A 409 17.16 9.97 9.83
N MET A 410 18.24 10.71 10.06
CA MET A 410 18.24 11.87 10.95
C MET A 410 18.16 13.19 10.19
N LYS A 411 18.91 13.29 9.09
CA LYS A 411 19.02 14.50 8.28
C LYS A 411 19.23 14.12 6.83
N ILE A 412 18.62 14.89 5.93
CA ILE A 412 18.76 14.72 4.48
C ILE A 412 19.39 15.98 3.91
N ASP A 413 20.52 15.83 3.22
CA ASP A 413 21.21 16.90 2.48
C ASP A 413 20.98 16.68 0.98
N ILE A 414 19.92 17.31 0.48
CA ILE A 414 19.40 17.17 -0.89
C ILE A 414 20.44 17.59 -1.94
N GLU A 415 21.19 18.67 -1.69
CA GLU A 415 22.21 19.18 -2.62
C GLU A 415 23.36 18.20 -2.87
N LYS A 416 23.72 17.39 -1.86
CA LYS A 416 24.84 16.46 -1.91
C LYS A 416 24.43 15.02 -2.18
N PHE A 417 23.13 14.75 -2.31
CA PHE A 417 22.60 13.38 -2.39
C PHE A 417 23.12 12.51 -1.23
N SER A 418 23.08 13.07 -0.02
CA SER A 418 23.57 12.41 1.18
C SER A 418 22.59 12.48 2.34
N ALA A 419 22.53 11.44 3.16
CA ALA A 419 21.72 11.41 4.37
C ALA A 419 22.54 10.98 5.59
N ASP A 420 22.36 11.68 6.71
CA ASP A 420 22.90 11.26 8.00
C ASP A 420 21.96 10.26 8.66
N LEU A 421 22.51 9.14 9.12
CA LEU A 421 21.77 7.98 9.57
C LEU A 421 22.19 7.58 11.00
N THR A 422 21.24 7.01 11.75
CA THR A 422 21.48 6.38 13.07
C THR A 422 21.18 4.88 13.04
N CYS A 423 22.01 4.11 13.73
CA CYS A 423 21.88 2.65 13.92
C CYS A 423 21.73 2.29 15.42
N ARG A 424 21.48 3.28 16.29
CA ARG A 424 21.27 3.01 17.71
C ARG A 424 20.00 2.19 17.92
N THR A 425 20.05 1.21 18.81
CA THR A 425 18.87 0.38 19.11
C THR A 425 17.74 1.23 19.69
N SER A 426 18.07 2.28 20.48
CA SER A 426 17.08 3.24 21.00
C SER A 426 16.30 3.93 19.89
N ASP A 427 17.01 4.38 18.86
CA ASP A 427 16.47 5.20 17.77
C ASP A 427 15.73 4.33 16.76
N LEU A 428 16.20 3.11 16.50
CA LEU A 428 15.52 2.14 15.66
C LEU A 428 14.16 1.75 16.27
N MET A 429 14.13 1.49 17.58
CA MET A 429 12.89 1.18 18.32
C MET A 429 11.99 2.40 18.55
N ASP A 430 12.46 3.61 18.24
CA ASP A 430 11.79 4.88 18.53
C ASP A 430 11.27 4.96 19.99
N ARG A 431 12.15 4.64 20.95
CA ARG A 431 11.76 4.60 22.38
C ARG A 431 11.25 5.94 22.91
N ASN A 432 11.69 7.04 22.29
CA ASN A 432 11.31 8.38 22.68
C ASN A 432 10.07 8.90 21.92
N ASN A 433 9.50 8.11 20.98
CA ASN A 433 8.42 8.52 20.07
C ASN A 433 8.72 9.85 19.34
N GLU A 434 9.96 10.05 18.94
CA GLU A 434 10.40 11.28 18.26
C GLU A 434 10.06 11.25 16.77
N TRP A 435 9.93 10.05 16.19
CA TRP A 435 9.91 9.85 14.74
C TRP A 435 8.61 9.24 14.21
N LYS A 436 7.76 8.67 15.07
CA LYS A 436 6.43 8.22 14.68
C LYS A 436 5.56 9.40 14.29
N LEU A 437 4.89 9.27 13.14
CA LEU A 437 3.87 10.22 12.73
C LEU A 437 2.76 10.28 13.80
N PRO A 438 2.23 11.47 14.11
CA PRO A 438 1.07 11.59 14.98
C PRO A 438 -0.09 10.75 14.43
N LYS A 439 -0.71 9.96 15.29
CA LYS A 439 -1.94 9.25 14.96
C LYS A 439 -3.09 10.24 14.90
N ASP A 440 -3.98 10.06 13.94
CA ASP A 440 -5.15 10.94 13.81
C ASP A 440 -6.17 10.70 14.93
N THR A 441 -7.20 11.55 14.98
CA THR A 441 -8.27 11.46 15.99
C THR A 441 -9.19 10.26 15.81
N TYR A 442 -9.20 9.64 14.63
CA TYR A 442 -10.07 8.51 14.31
C TYR A 442 -9.33 7.17 14.48
N TYR A 443 -8.06 7.20 14.84
CA TYR A 443 -7.24 6.02 15.07
C TYR A 443 -7.74 5.23 16.28
N ASP A 444 -8.02 3.94 16.05
CA ASP A 444 -8.51 3.05 17.10
C ASP A 444 -7.34 2.50 17.94
N PHE A 445 -7.05 3.20 19.03
CA PHE A 445 -6.01 2.80 19.99
C PHE A 445 -6.36 1.49 20.72
N ASP A 446 -7.64 1.18 20.89
CA ASP A 446 -8.09 -0.02 21.60
C ASP A 446 -7.86 -1.26 20.73
N ALA A 447 -8.16 -1.17 19.44
CA ALA A 447 -7.91 -2.24 18.47
C ALA A 447 -6.40 -2.54 18.34
N GLU A 448 -5.57 -1.51 18.20
CA GLU A 448 -4.10 -1.69 18.13
C GLU A 448 -3.54 -2.35 19.40
N ALA A 449 -4.00 -1.93 20.58
CA ALA A 449 -3.58 -2.53 21.84
C ALA A 449 -4.00 -4.00 21.95
N ALA A 450 -5.19 -4.34 21.46
CA ALA A 450 -5.67 -5.72 21.40
C ALA A 450 -4.81 -6.58 20.45
N ASP A 451 -4.46 -6.06 19.27
CA ASP A 451 -3.62 -6.74 18.29
C ASP A 451 -2.19 -6.97 18.82
N HIS A 452 -1.59 -5.96 19.44
CA HIS A 452 -0.28 -6.10 20.09
C HIS A 452 -0.27 -7.19 21.16
N LYS A 453 -1.30 -7.22 22.02
CA LYS A 453 -1.43 -8.24 23.06
C LYS A 453 -1.58 -9.64 22.45
N GLN A 454 -2.35 -9.79 21.38
CA GLN A 454 -2.48 -11.07 20.67
C GLN A 454 -1.15 -11.52 20.07
N GLU A 455 -0.39 -10.62 19.46
CA GLU A 455 0.92 -10.92 18.88
C GLU A 455 1.93 -11.35 19.96
N GLU A 456 1.96 -10.65 21.09
CA GLU A 456 2.79 -11.02 22.25
C GLU A 456 2.40 -12.40 22.81
N ASP A 457 1.11 -12.67 22.98
CA ASP A 457 0.62 -13.96 23.42
C ASP A 457 0.96 -15.08 22.43
N MET A 458 0.93 -14.82 21.12
CA MET A 458 1.36 -15.76 20.09
C MET A 458 2.87 -16.02 20.14
N LYS A 459 3.70 -14.98 20.25
CA LYS A 459 5.16 -15.12 20.40
C LYS A 459 5.53 -15.91 21.66
N ARG A 460 4.83 -15.65 22.77
CA ARG A 460 5.02 -16.37 24.04
C ARG A 460 4.60 -17.84 23.93
N LYS A 461 3.57 -18.16 23.16
CA LYS A 461 3.18 -19.55 22.85
C LYS A 461 4.20 -20.26 21.97
N GLN A 462 4.75 -19.61 20.94
CA GLN A 462 5.80 -20.18 20.08
C GLN A 462 7.10 -20.46 20.84
N GLN A 463 7.50 -19.57 21.76
CA GLN A 463 8.70 -19.79 22.59
C GLN A 463 8.54 -20.92 23.61
N ARG A 464 7.32 -21.29 24.00
CA ARG A 464 7.09 -22.42 24.91
C ARG A 464 7.28 -23.78 24.25
N THR A 465 7.26 -23.88 22.93
CA THR A 465 7.48 -25.14 22.19
C THR A 465 8.93 -25.28 21.76
N THR A 466 9.87 -25.23 22.69
CA THR A 466 11.27 -25.53 22.38
C THR A 466 11.43 -27.05 22.30
N TYR A 467 11.25 -27.59 21.09
CA TYR A 467 11.58 -28.96 20.78
C TYR A 467 13.11 -29.15 20.87
N ILE A 468 13.59 -29.78 21.94
CA ILE A 468 15.02 -30.03 22.17
C ILE A 468 15.36 -31.42 21.63
N LYS A 469 16.23 -31.48 20.61
CA LYS A 469 16.78 -32.74 20.07
C LYS A 469 17.67 -33.42 21.12
N ARG A 470 17.41 -34.68 21.45
CA ARG A 470 18.15 -35.46 22.45
C ARG A 470 19.18 -36.38 21.82
N VAL A 471 20.22 -36.72 22.57
CA VAL A 471 21.28 -37.66 22.15
C VAL A 471 21.21 -38.89 23.05
N ILE A 472 20.21 -39.74 22.80
CA ILE A 472 20.00 -40.99 23.54
C ILE A 472 20.27 -42.15 22.58
N ALA A 473 21.21 -43.03 22.91
CA ALA A 473 21.57 -44.18 22.11
C ALA A 473 20.65 -45.36 22.45
N HIS A 474 19.53 -45.49 21.74
CA HIS A 474 18.60 -46.60 21.89
C HIS A 474 17.88 -46.90 20.56
N PRO A 475 17.74 -48.16 20.12
CA PRO A 475 17.16 -48.51 18.82
C PRO A 475 15.74 -47.97 18.59
N SER A 476 14.92 -47.95 19.64
CA SER A 476 13.54 -47.42 19.58
C SER A 476 13.43 -45.91 19.81
N PHE A 477 14.53 -45.20 20.12
CA PHE A 477 14.49 -43.77 20.42
C PHE A 477 14.58 -42.91 19.16
N HIS A 478 13.59 -42.03 18.97
CA HIS A 478 13.51 -41.15 17.81
C HIS A 478 13.21 -39.70 18.25
N ASN A 479 14.01 -38.78 17.72
CA ASN A 479 13.71 -37.35 17.82
C ASN A 479 12.63 -36.99 16.79
N ILE A 480 11.37 -37.24 17.14
CA ILE A 480 10.19 -36.91 16.33
C ILE A 480 9.05 -36.35 17.17
N ASN A 481 8.12 -35.64 16.53
CA ASN A 481 6.93 -35.09 17.21
C ASN A 481 5.79 -36.13 17.31
N PHE A 482 4.71 -35.79 18.03
CA PHE A 482 3.55 -36.69 18.23
C PHE A 482 2.97 -37.22 16.91
N LYS A 483 2.71 -36.35 15.94
CA LYS A 483 2.09 -36.73 14.66
C LYS A 483 3.01 -37.59 13.79
N GLN A 484 4.30 -37.30 13.79
CA GLN A 484 5.31 -38.10 13.08
C GLN A 484 5.44 -39.49 13.72
N ALA A 485 5.34 -39.59 15.05
CA ALA A 485 5.35 -40.86 15.75
C ALA A 485 4.14 -41.73 15.41
N GLU A 486 2.93 -41.17 15.35
CA GLU A 486 1.73 -41.92 14.92
C GLU A 486 1.88 -42.43 13.49
N LYS A 487 2.37 -41.59 12.56
CA LYS A 487 2.58 -41.98 11.17
C LYS A 487 3.63 -43.08 11.00
N MET A 488 4.71 -43.06 11.79
CA MET A 488 5.68 -44.16 11.80
C MET A 488 5.09 -45.44 12.40
N MET A 489 4.27 -45.31 13.43
CA MET A 489 3.61 -46.45 14.10
C MET A 489 2.56 -47.15 13.21
N GLU A 490 1.99 -46.45 12.23
CA GLU A 490 1.11 -47.07 11.22
C GLU A 490 1.81 -48.21 10.46
N THR A 491 3.09 -48.04 10.13
CA THR A 491 3.89 -49.02 9.38
C THR A 491 4.48 -50.15 10.24
N MET A 492 4.40 -50.05 11.56
CA MET A 492 4.99 -50.99 12.51
C MET A 492 4.02 -52.10 12.92
N ASP A 493 4.54 -53.19 13.49
CA ASP A 493 3.77 -54.35 13.94
C ASP A 493 3.20 -54.15 15.36
N GLN A 494 2.24 -55.00 15.74
CA GLN A 494 1.62 -54.93 17.07
C GLN A 494 2.64 -55.25 18.18
N GLY A 495 2.74 -54.36 19.16
CA GLY A 495 3.72 -54.45 20.24
C GLY A 495 5.03 -53.70 19.98
N ASP A 496 5.24 -53.15 18.78
CA ASP A 496 6.39 -52.29 18.51
C ASP A 496 6.31 -50.98 19.30
N VAL A 497 7.49 -50.44 19.60
CA VAL A 497 7.68 -49.31 20.51
C VAL A 497 8.50 -48.21 19.84
N ILE A 498 8.03 -46.97 19.99
CA ILE A 498 8.74 -45.73 19.67
C ILE A 498 8.86 -44.90 20.94
N ILE A 499 10.08 -44.58 21.32
CA ILE A 499 10.39 -43.68 22.43
C ILE A 499 10.75 -42.31 21.84
N ARG A 500 10.14 -41.24 22.35
CA ARG A 500 10.39 -39.87 21.87
C ARG A 500 10.44 -38.86 23.01
N PRO A 501 11.04 -37.68 22.81
CA PRO A 501 10.92 -36.57 23.74
C PRO A 501 9.45 -36.21 24.02
N SER A 502 9.12 -35.93 25.28
CA SER A 502 7.79 -35.50 25.66
C SER A 502 7.62 -34.00 25.46
N SER A 503 6.43 -33.57 25.04
CA SER A 503 6.06 -32.15 24.98
C SER A 503 5.78 -31.55 26.37
N LYS A 504 5.71 -32.38 27.42
CA LYS A 504 5.43 -31.94 28.79
C LYS A 504 6.63 -31.26 29.47
N GLY A 505 7.83 -31.44 28.95
CA GLY A 505 9.02 -30.78 29.47
C GLY A 505 10.27 -31.62 29.27
N GLU A 506 11.39 -31.06 29.68
CA GLU A 506 12.71 -31.64 29.43
C GLU A 506 13.06 -32.87 30.28
N ASN A 507 12.25 -33.17 31.30
CA ASN A 507 12.40 -34.31 32.22
C ASN A 507 11.37 -35.42 31.96
N HIS A 508 10.79 -35.44 30.76
CA HIS A 508 9.77 -36.42 30.40
C HIS A 508 10.08 -37.03 29.03
N LEU A 509 9.89 -38.35 28.92
CA LEU A 509 9.85 -39.09 27.66
C LEU A 509 8.43 -39.61 27.44
N THR A 510 8.09 -39.85 26.17
CA THR A 510 6.86 -40.57 25.83
C THR A 510 7.21 -41.86 25.13
N VAL A 511 6.82 -42.98 25.73
CA VAL A 511 6.89 -44.32 25.16
C VAL A 511 5.57 -44.59 24.47
N THR A 512 5.58 -44.63 23.15
CA THR A 512 4.42 -44.92 22.31
C THR A 512 4.51 -46.36 21.83
N TRP A 513 3.48 -47.17 22.06
CA TRP A 513 3.45 -48.56 21.57
C TRP A 513 2.12 -48.89 20.88
N LYS A 514 2.16 -49.81 19.92
CA LYS A 514 0.99 -50.19 19.11
C LYS A 514 0.13 -51.26 19.81
N VAL A 515 -1.06 -50.86 20.26
CA VAL A 515 -2.02 -51.77 20.92
C VAL A 515 -2.75 -52.61 19.87
N SER A 516 -3.28 -51.95 18.84
CA SER A 516 -4.04 -52.52 17.75
C SER A 516 -3.91 -51.60 16.53
N ASP A 517 -4.40 -52.02 15.36
CA ASP A 517 -4.35 -51.18 14.16
C ASP A 517 -5.07 -49.82 14.39
N GLY A 518 -4.38 -48.71 14.11
CA GLY A 518 -4.85 -47.35 14.37
C GLY A 518 -5.10 -46.97 15.84
N ILE A 519 -4.61 -47.77 16.81
CA ILE A 519 -4.76 -47.53 18.26
C ILE A 519 -3.38 -47.60 18.94
N TYR A 520 -2.88 -46.45 19.38
CA TYR A 520 -1.56 -46.30 19.99
C TYR A 520 -1.66 -45.82 21.43
N GLN A 521 -0.95 -46.48 22.34
CA GLN A 521 -0.90 -46.03 23.73
C GLN A 521 0.38 -45.23 23.97
N HIS A 522 0.21 -44.01 24.48
CA HIS A 522 1.30 -43.10 24.82
C HIS A 522 1.50 -43.09 26.34
N VAL A 523 2.55 -43.74 26.81
CA VAL A 523 2.94 -43.79 28.22
C VAL A 523 3.93 -42.67 28.49
N ASP A 524 3.65 -41.86 29.52
CA ASP A 524 4.53 -40.79 29.96
C ASP A 524 5.53 -41.34 30.98
N VAL A 525 6.81 -41.16 30.71
CA VAL A 525 7.92 -41.60 31.56
C VAL A 525 8.57 -40.35 32.14
N ARG A 526 8.60 -40.26 33.46
CA ARG A 526 9.26 -39.15 34.17
C ARG A 526 10.70 -39.55 34.49
N GLU A 527 11.63 -38.66 34.20
CA GLU A 527 13.06 -38.89 34.39
C GLU A 527 13.58 -38.03 35.54
N GLU A 528 14.40 -38.62 36.42
CA GLU A 528 15.06 -37.93 37.52
C GLU A 528 16.58 -38.18 37.49
N GLY A 529 17.35 -37.32 38.16
CA GLY A 529 18.83 -37.44 38.24
C GLY A 529 19.56 -37.19 36.92
N LYS A 530 19.22 -36.11 36.17
CA LYS A 530 19.90 -35.75 34.91
C LYS A 530 21.17 -34.93 35.14
N GLU A 531 22.25 -35.30 34.46
CA GLU A 531 23.47 -34.49 34.40
C GLU A 531 23.33 -33.28 33.43
N ASN A 532 22.66 -33.48 32.29
CA ASN A 532 22.45 -32.47 31.25
C ASN A 532 21.08 -32.63 30.58
N ALA A 533 20.50 -31.53 30.07
CA ALA A 533 19.20 -31.51 29.40
C ALA A 533 19.14 -32.29 28.07
N PHE A 534 20.23 -32.91 27.62
CA PHE A 534 20.29 -33.71 26.38
C PHE A 534 20.36 -35.23 26.64
N SER A 535 20.73 -35.63 27.85
CA SER A 535 20.95 -37.02 28.27
C SER A 535 19.71 -37.64 28.91
N LEU A 536 19.71 -38.96 28.99
CA LEU A 536 18.73 -39.75 29.75
C LEU A 536 18.97 -39.55 31.27
N GLY A 537 17.89 -39.52 32.07
CA GLY A 537 18.00 -39.51 33.53
C GLY A 537 18.54 -40.81 34.11
N ALA A 538 19.07 -40.76 35.34
CA ALA A 538 19.58 -41.92 36.05
C ALA A 538 18.47 -42.86 36.54
N THR A 539 17.27 -42.33 36.80
CA THR A 539 16.10 -43.13 37.21
C THR A 539 14.87 -42.74 36.40
N LEU A 540 14.10 -43.74 36.00
CA LEU A 540 12.91 -43.60 35.16
C LEU A 540 11.67 -44.06 35.92
N TRP A 541 10.64 -43.22 35.96
CA TRP A 541 9.42 -43.49 36.71
C TRP A 541 8.22 -43.62 35.78
N ILE A 542 7.47 -44.70 35.95
CA ILE A 542 6.14 -44.88 35.34
C ILE A 542 5.14 -45.08 36.47
N ASN A 543 4.21 -44.14 36.62
CA ASN A 543 3.25 -44.09 37.73
C ASN A 543 3.90 -44.08 39.13
N SER A 544 4.18 -45.26 39.69
CA SER A 544 4.79 -45.47 41.02
C SER A 544 5.87 -46.54 41.01
N GLU A 545 6.26 -47.01 39.83
CA GLU A 545 7.28 -48.04 39.61
C GLU A 545 8.55 -47.36 39.05
N GLU A 546 9.70 -47.80 39.54
CA GLU A 546 11.03 -47.33 39.15
C GLU A 546 11.69 -48.31 38.17
N PHE A 547 12.38 -47.77 37.18
CA PHE A 547 13.09 -48.49 36.13
C PHE A 547 14.51 -47.90 35.95
N GLU A 548 15.47 -48.78 35.70
CA GLU A 548 16.89 -48.42 35.56
C GLU A 548 17.24 -47.96 34.15
N ASP A 549 16.68 -48.60 33.11
CA ASP A 549 16.92 -48.25 31.72
C ASP A 549 15.66 -48.38 30.83
N LEU A 550 15.79 -47.94 29.57
CA LEU A 550 14.68 -47.95 28.61
C LEU A 550 14.32 -49.37 28.16
N ASP A 551 15.29 -50.29 28.10
CA ASP A 551 15.08 -51.68 27.71
C ASP A 551 14.28 -52.45 28.77
N GLU A 552 14.52 -52.17 30.05
CA GLU A 552 13.77 -52.70 31.19
C GLU A 552 12.31 -52.22 31.16
N ILE A 553 12.06 -50.95 30.82
CA ILE A 553 10.69 -50.43 30.60
C ILE A 553 9.99 -51.22 29.49
N VAL A 554 10.67 -51.42 28.35
CA VAL A 554 10.07 -52.15 27.23
C VAL A 554 9.81 -53.61 27.63
N ALA A 555 10.76 -54.27 28.28
CA ALA A 555 10.68 -55.69 28.62
C ALA A 555 9.72 -56.00 29.78
N ARG A 556 9.70 -55.18 30.85
CA ARG A 556 8.90 -55.41 32.05
C ARG A 556 7.50 -54.79 31.97
N TYR A 557 7.35 -53.66 31.29
CA TYR A 557 6.08 -52.93 31.25
C TYR A 557 5.34 -53.13 29.91
N VAL A 558 6.00 -52.86 28.78
CA VAL A 558 5.32 -52.82 27.46
C VAL A 558 5.09 -54.22 26.87
N GLN A 559 6.10 -55.10 26.86
CA GLN A 559 6.00 -56.43 26.26
C GLN A 559 4.91 -57.32 26.89
N PRO A 560 4.74 -57.38 28.23
CA PRO A 560 3.64 -58.13 28.84
C PRO A 560 2.27 -57.57 28.43
N MET A 561 2.12 -56.23 28.42
CA MET A 561 0.90 -55.58 27.96
C MET A 561 0.61 -55.87 26.49
N ALA A 562 1.63 -55.87 25.63
CA ALA A 562 1.50 -56.22 24.22
C ALA A 562 1.07 -57.68 24.02
N SER A 563 1.62 -58.60 24.82
CA SER A 563 1.21 -60.01 24.83
C SER A 563 -0.26 -60.17 25.25
N PHE A 564 -0.67 -59.52 26.33
CA PHE A 564 -2.06 -59.55 26.79
C PHE A 564 -3.03 -58.89 25.79
N ALA A 565 -2.63 -57.80 25.15
CA ALA A 565 -3.41 -57.21 24.06
C ALA A 565 -3.56 -58.21 22.91
N ARG A 566 -2.49 -58.89 22.51
CA ARG A 566 -2.50 -59.92 21.47
C ARG A 566 -3.43 -61.09 21.83
N ASP A 567 -3.44 -61.53 23.08
CA ASP A 567 -4.37 -62.56 23.57
C ASP A 567 -5.85 -62.16 23.42
N LEU A 568 -6.17 -60.87 23.63
CA LEU A 568 -7.54 -60.35 23.42
C LEU A 568 -7.88 -60.16 21.94
N LEU A 569 -6.90 -59.72 21.12
CA LEU A 569 -7.06 -59.58 19.67
C LEU A 569 -7.28 -60.93 18.99
N ASN A 570 -6.57 -61.97 19.44
CA ASN A 570 -6.69 -63.34 18.92
C ASN A 570 -7.90 -64.10 19.48
N HIS A 571 -8.68 -63.49 20.38
CA HIS A 571 -9.84 -64.15 20.96
C HIS A 571 -10.95 -64.32 19.91
N LYS A 572 -11.58 -65.50 19.88
CA LYS A 572 -12.61 -65.89 18.88
C LYS A 572 -13.82 -64.95 18.72
N TYR A 573 -14.10 -64.12 19.73
CA TYR A 573 -15.19 -63.13 19.70
C TYR A 573 -14.67 -61.69 19.68
N TYR A 574 -13.42 -61.48 19.24
CA TYR A 574 -12.91 -60.16 18.97
C TYR A 574 -13.58 -59.56 17.74
N GLN A 575 -13.95 -58.28 17.83
CA GLN A 575 -14.54 -57.49 16.76
C GLN A 575 -13.95 -56.08 16.82
N GLU A 576 -13.65 -55.48 15.68
CA GLU A 576 -13.00 -54.16 15.63
C GLU A 576 -13.99 -53.02 15.94
N CYS A 577 -15.25 -53.15 15.51
CA CYS A 577 -16.34 -52.20 15.75
C CYS A 577 -15.96 -50.71 15.57
N SER A 578 -15.23 -50.38 14.49
CA SER A 578 -14.74 -49.03 14.18
C SER A 578 -13.91 -48.38 15.30
N GLY A 579 -12.97 -49.14 15.88
CA GLY A 579 -12.11 -48.64 16.96
C GLY A 579 -12.80 -48.60 18.32
N GLY A 580 -13.75 -49.51 18.56
CA GLY A 580 -14.42 -49.64 19.86
C GLY A 580 -15.54 -48.63 20.09
N ASP A 581 -16.34 -48.31 19.08
CA ASP A 581 -17.55 -47.51 19.28
C ASP A 581 -18.61 -48.31 20.05
N ARG A 582 -19.08 -47.75 21.18
CA ARG A 582 -20.06 -48.38 22.07
C ARG A 582 -21.37 -48.67 21.35
N LYS A 583 -21.82 -47.77 20.47
CA LYS A 583 -23.12 -47.92 19.77
C LYS A 583 -23.10 -49.09 18.79
N LYS A 584 -22.04 -49.22 17.98
CA LYS A 584 -21.89 -50.33 17.02
C LYS A 584 -21.79 -51.68 17.72
N LEU A 585 -21.12 -51.72 18.88
CA LEU A 585 -21.05 -52.93 19.70
C LEU A 585 -22.43 -53.31 20.25
N GLU A 586 -23.23 -52.34 20.71
CA GLU A 586 -24.62 -52.58 21.15
C GLU A 586 -25.51 -53.10 20.01
N GLU A 587 -25.42 -52.50 18.82
CA GLU A 587 -26.15 -52.94 17.63
C GLU A 587 -25.79 -54.38 17.24
N LEU A 588 -24.51 -54.74 17.27
CA LEU A 588 -24.03 -56.09 16.99
C LEU A 588 -24.54 -57.11 18.00
N LEU A 589 -24.56 -56.74 19.30
CA LEU A 589 -25.11 -57.58 20.36
C LEU A 589 -26.62 -57.81 20.16
N ILE A 590 -27.38 -56.74 19.88
CA ILE A 590 -28.84 -56.82 19.66
C ILE A 590 -29.14 -57.67 18.42
N LYS A 591 -28.41 -57.47 17.32
CA LYS A 591 -28.57 -58.25 16.09
C LYS A 591 -28.33 -59.74 16.34
N THR A 592 -27.19 -60.09 16.93
CA THR A 592 -26.82 -61.49 17.21
C THR A 592 -27.79 -62.15 18.19
N LYS A 593 -28.31 -61.38 19.17
CA LYS A 593 -29.31 -61.86 20.14
C LYS A 593 -30.67 -62.11 19.49
N LYS A 594 -31.07 -61.30 18.50
CA LYS A 594 -32.30 -61.52 17.71
C LYS A 594 -32.18 -62.76 16.83
N GLU A 595 -31.02 -62.99 16.22
CA GLU A 595 -30.76 -64.16 15.37
C GLU A 595 -30.77 -65.48 16.16
N LYS A 596 -30.19 -65.50 17.37
CA LYS A 596 -30.16 -66.67 18.26
C LYS A 596 -30.59 -66.32 19.68
N PRO A 597 -31.90 -66.32 20.00
CA PRO A 597 -32.41 -65.89 21.31
C PRO A 597 -31.94 -66.72 22.51
N THR A 598 -31.66 -68.02 22.32
CA THR A 598 -31.17 -68.93 23.36
C THR A 598 -29.67 -68.75 23.65
N PHE A 599 -28.92 -68.16 22.72
CA PHE A 599 -27.49 -67.86 22.88
C PHE A 599 -27.30 -66.47 23.48
N ILE A 600 -26.28 -66.29 24.33
CA ILE A 600 -25.90 -64.98 24.88
C ILE A 600 -24.66 -64.51 24.12
N PRO A 601 -24.80 -63.55 23.19
CA PRO A 601 -23.66 -63.01 22.48
C PRO A 601 -22.82 -62.16 23.44
N TYR A 602 -21.50 -62.33 23.33
CA TYR A 602 -20.52 -61.46 23.95
C TYR A 602 -19.38 -61.21 22.97
N PHE A 603 -18.90 -59.98 22.90
CA PHE A 603 -17.85 -59.54 21.99
C PHE A 603 -16.85 -58.66 22.74
N ILE A 604 -15.61 -58.68 22.27
CA ILE A 604 -14.53 -57.85 22.81
C ILE A 604 -13.99 -56.93 21.71
N CYS A 605 -13.78 -55.66 22.02
CA CYS A 605 -13.31 -54.65 21.05
C CYS A 605 -12.21 -53.79 21.67
N ALA A 606 -11.21 -53.39 20.87
CA ALA A 606 -10.18 -52.45 21.32
C ALA A 606 -10.72 -51.01 21.29
N CYS A 607 -10.48 -50.21 22.34
CA CYS A 607 -10.90 -48.81 22.39
C CYS A 607 -9.86 -47.88 21.77
N LYS A 608 -10.26 -47.08 20.77
CA LYS A 608 -9.40 -46.04 20.18
C LYS A 608 -9.21 -44.84 21.12
N GLU A 609 -10.29 -44.38 21.76
CA GLU A 609 -10.25 -43.23 22.70
C GLU A 609 -9.48 -43.53 23.98
N LEU A 610 -9.43 -44.80 24.40
CA LEU A 610 -8.74 -45.24 25.61
C LEU A 610 -7.82 -46.43 25.28
N PRO A 611 -6.65 -46.17 24.67
CA PRO A 611 -5.66 -47.21 24.36
C PRO A 611 -5.25 -47.99 25.62
N GLY A 612 -5.20 -49.31 25.51
CA GLY A 612 -4.96 -50.23 26.65
C GLY A 612 -6.22 -50.66 27.40
N LYS A 613 -7.41 -50.15 27.04
CA LYS A 613 -8.70 -50.66 27.50
C LYS A 613 -9.46 -51.32 26.35
N PHE A 614 -10.15 -52.41 26.67
CA PHE A 614 -11.02 -53.15 25.76
C PHE A 614 -12.47 -53.10 26.27
N LEU A 615 -13.43 -52.92 25.36
CA LEU A 615 -14.85 -53.07 25.65
C LEU A 615 -15.19 -54.55 25.66
N LEU A 616 -15.77 -55.03 26.75
CA LEU A 616 -16.42 -56.34 26.82
C LEU A 616 -17.93 -56.13 26.82
N GLY A 617 -18.54 -56.33 25.66
CA GLY A 617 -19.97 -56.19 25.45
C GLY A 617 -20.67 -57.54 25.55
N TYR A 618 -21.78 -57.63 26.27
CA TYR A 618 -22.58 -58.87 26.37
C TYR A 618 -24.07 -58.59 26.63
N GLN A 619 -24.95 -59.47 26.15
CA GLN A 619 -26.40 -59.26 26.27
C GLN A 619 -27.14 -60.50 26.84
N PRO A 620 -27.27 -60.60 28.18
CA PRO A 620 -27.97 -61.72 28.82
C PRO A 620 -29.48 -61.69 28.60
N ARG A 621 -30.09 -60.50 28.70
CA ARG A 621 -31.55 -60.26 28.58
C ARG A 621 -31.83 -59.26 27.44
N GLY A 622 -32.92 -58.50 27.53
CA GLY A 622 -33.31 -57.55 26.48
C GLY A 622 -32.41 -56.32 26.28
N LYS A 623 -31.49 -56.01 27.22
CA LYS A 623 -30.58 -54.87 27.12
C LYS A 623 -29.11 -55.31 27.02
N PRO A 624 -28.32 -54.76 26.09
CA PRO A 624 -26.87 -54.98 26.05
C PRO A 624 -26.18 -54.29 27.24
N ARG A 625 -25.08 -54.86 27.71
CA ARG A 625 -24.18 -54.32 28.75
C ARG A 625 -22.78 -54.22 28.19
N ILE A 626 -22.06 -53.15 28.49
CA ILE A 626 -20.66 -52.95 28.09
C ILE A 626 -19.84 -52.55 29.31
N GLU A 627 -18.82 -53.35 29.60
CA GLU A 627 -17.86 -53.13 30.69
C GLU A 627 -16.44 -52.99 30.11
N TYR A 628 -15.50 -52.50 30.92
CA TYR A 628 -14.11 -52.27 30.49
C TYR A 628 -13.18 -53.34 31.06
N VAL A 629 -12.35 -53.92 30.21
CA VAL A 629 -11.19 -54.72 30.58
C VAL A 629 -9.95 -53.85 30.38
N THR A 630 -9.18 -53.60 31.43
CA THR A 630 -7.93 -52.83 31.32
C THR A 630 -6.76 -53.79 31.25
N VAL A 631 -5.90 -53.62 30.24
CA VAL A 631 -4.65 -54.37 30.14
C VAL A 631 -3.63 -53.71 31.07
N THR A 632 -2.99 -54.52 31.90
CA THR A 632 -1.93 -54.11 32.82
C THR A 632 -0.73 -55.05 32.68
N PRO A 633 0.49 -54.67 33.10
CA PRO A 633 1.66 -55.56 33.04
C PRO A 633 1.46 -56.87 33.81
N GLU A 634 0.62 -56.86 34.85
CA GLU A 634 0.29 -58.03 35.69
C GLU A 634 -0.87 -58.89 35.13
N GLY A 635 -1.55 -58.45 34.06
CA GLY A 635 -2.66 -59.17 33.43
C GLY A 635 -3.87 -58.31 33.10
N PHE A 636 -5.05 -58.94 33.02
CA PHE A 636 -6.31 -58.28 32.73
C PHE A 636 -7.01 -57.81 34.00
N ARG A 637 -7.21 -56.51 34.14
CA ARG A 637 -8.02 -55.94 35.22
C ARG A 637 -9.48 -55.84 34.78
N TYR A 638 -10.36 -56.58 35.44
CA TYR A 638 -11.80 -56.55 35.20
C TYR A 638 -12.56 -56.55 36.54
N ARG A 639 -13.48 -55.58 36.72
CA ARG A 639 -14.22 -55.35 37.98
C ARG A 639 -13.34 -55.27 39.24
N GLY A 640 -12.12 -54.74 39.11
CA GLY A 640 -11.17 -54.59 40.21
C GLY A 640 -10.33 -55.83 40.55
N GLN A 641 -10.57 -56.96 39.90
CA GLN A 641 -9.73 -58.17 40.01
C GLN A 641 -8.74 -58.25 38.86
N ILE A 642 -7.57 -58.83 39.12
CA ILE A 642 -6.50 -59.05 38.13
C ILE A 642 -6.49 -60.52 37.73
N PHE A 643 -6.52 -60.77 36.42
CA PHE A 643 -6.48 -62.10 35.84
C PHE A 643 -5.22 -62.28 34.99
N PRO A 644 -4.33 -63.24 35.31
CA PRO A 644 -3.06 -63.42 34.60
C PRO A 644 -3.21 -64.12 33.25
N THR A 645 -4.39 -64.68 32.94
CA THR A 645 -4.64 -65.38 31.66
C THR A 645 -5.99 -64.99 31.08
N VAL A 646 -6.06 -64.94 29.74
CA VAL A 646 -7.30 -64.61 29.00
C VAL A 646 -8.40 -65.65 29.25
N ASN A 647 -8.01 -66.92 29.35
CA ASN A 647 -8.93 -68.01 29.66
C ASN A 647 -9.48 -67.89 31.08
N GLY A 648 -8.66 -67.48 32.05
CA GLY A 648 -9.10 -67.20 33.42
C GLY A 648 -10.11 -66.06 33.48
N LEU A 649 -9.83 -64.95 32.78
CA LEU A 649 -10.74 -63.82 32.64
C LEU A 649 -12.10 -64.27 32.08
N PHE A 650 -12.12 -64.96 30.94
CA PHE A 650 -13.38 -65.38 30.32
C PHE A 650 -14.10 -66.50 31.07
N ARG A 651 -13.39 -67.38 31.78
CA ARG A 651 -13.99 -68.41 32.64
C ARG A 651 -14.70 -67.76 33.82
N TRP A 652 -14.02 -66.84 34.50
CA TRP A 652 -14.60 -66.07 35.60
C TRP A 652 -15.78 -65.22 35.13
N PHE A 653 -15.63 -64.53 34.00
CA PHE A 653 -16.71 -63.76 33.37
C PHE A 653 -17.93 -64.63 33.06
N LYS A 654 -17.75 -65.83 32.49
CA LYS A 654 -18.87 -66.74 32.19
C LYS A 654 -19.59 -67.28 33.42
N ASP A 655 -18.93 -67.29 34.56
CA ASP A 655 -19.51 -67.70 35.84
C ASP A 655 -20.23 -66.50 36.51
N HIS A 656 -19.69 -65.28 36.36
CA HIS A 656 -20.12 -64.06 37.07
C HIS A 656 -20.80 -63.00 36.17
N TYR A 657 -21.18 -63.33 34.93
CA TYR A 657 -21.81 -62.36 34.02
C TYR A 657 -23.21 -61.93 34.47
N GLN A 658 -23.87 -62.75 35.29
CA GLN A 658 -25.20 -62.47 35.86
C GLN A 658 -25.14 -61.57 37.10
N ASP A 659 -23.96 -61.45 37.72
CA ASP A 659 -23.82 -60.69 38.95
C ASP A 659 -24.01 -59.18 38.72
N PRO A 660 -24.51 -58.45 39.74
CA PRO A 660 -24.56 -56.99 39.73
C PRO A 660 -23.13 -56.44 39.56
N VAL A 661 -22.98 -55.39 38.75
CA VAL A 661 -21.67 -54.70 38.66
C VAL A 661 -21.36 -54.12 40.04
N PRO A 662 -20.18 -54.37 40.61
CA PRO A 662 -19.75 -53.69 41.82
C PRO A 662 -19.85 -52.16 41.64
N GLY A 663 -20.65 -51.48 42.49
CA GLY A 663 -20.78 -50.02 42.49
C GLY A 663 -22.04 -49.42 41.84
N ILE A 664 -23.00 -50.22 41.38
CA ILE A 664 -24.30 -49.70 40.89
C ILE A 664 -25.45 -50.26 41.74
N THR A 665 -26.08 -49.42 42.56
CA THR A 665 -27.32 -49.75 43.28
C THR A 665 -28.49 -49.90 42.29
N PRO A 666 -29.34 -50.94 42.39
CA PRO A 666 -30.51 -51.06 41.53
C PRO A 666 -31.63 -50.13 42.00
N SER A 667 -32.07 -49.19 41.16
CA SER A 667 -33.24 -48.36 41.45
C SER A 667 -34.54 -49.13 41.17
N SER A 668 -35.22 -49.51 42.25
CA SER A 668 -36.60 -50.00 42.19
C SER A 668 -37.55 -48.82 42.03
N SER A 669 -38.33 -48.83 40.96
CA SER A 669 -39.48 -47.95 40.75
C SER A 669 -40.74 -48.54 41.39
N SER A 670 -41.35 -47.83 42.36
CA SER A 670 -42.81 -47.64 42.39
C SER A 670 -43.32 -46.75 43.53
N ARG A 671 -44.02 -45.68 43.10
CA ARG A 671 -45.32 -45.16 43.60
C ARG A 671 -45.42 -44.36 44.92
N THR A 672 -45.78 -43.08 44.72
CA THR A 672 -46.84 -42.26 45.37
C THR A 672 -46.85 -42.20 46.90
N ARG A 673 -46.82 -41.04 47.58
CA ARG A 673 -47.91 -40.05 47.71
C ARG A 673 -47.38 -38.92 48.60
N THR A 674 -47.73 -37.67 48.30
CA THR A 674 -47.61 -36.53 49.23
C THR A 674 -48.60 -36.67 50.39
N PRO A 675 -48.34 -36.08 51.57
CA PRO A 675 -48.84 -34.73 51.81
C PRO A 675 -47.94 -33.80 52.66
N ALA A 676 -47.99 -32.53 52.29
CA ALA A 676 -48.09 -31.32 53.12
C ALA A 676 -47.27 -31.14 54.42
N SER A 677 -46.66 -29.94 54.46
CA SER A 677 -46.81 -28.93 55.52
C SER A 677 -45.68 -28.72 56.55
N ILE A 678 -45.07 -27.53 56.43
CA ILE A 678 -44.83 -26.49 57.45
C ILE A 678 -43.63 -26.66 58.44
N ASN A 679 -42.70 -25.71 58.27
CA ASN A 679 -41.72 -25.11 59.20
C ASN A 679 -40.51 -25.90 59.71
N ALA A 680 -39.31 -25.56 59.19
CA ALA A 680 -38.26 -24.84 59.94
C ALA A 680 -37.01 -24.49 59.07
N THR A 681 -36.83 -23.18 58.84
CA THR A 681 -35.59 -22.37 58.63
C THR A 681 -34.45 -22.78 57.68
N PRO A 682 -34.11 -21.90 56.70
CA PRO A 682 -32.74 -21.70 56.22
C PRO A 682 -32.16 -20.35 56.66
N ALA A 683 -30.88 -20.34 57.02
CA ALA A 683 -30.12 -19.17 57.44
C ALA A 683 -29.40 -18.47 56.28
N ASN A 684 -29.61 -17.15 56.22
CA ASN A 684 -28.74 -16.03 55.81
C ASN A 684 -27.86 -16.11 54.55
N LEU A 685 -28.26 -15.32 53.55
CA LEU A 685 -27.42 -14.69 52.52
C LEU A 685 -27.16 -13.22 52.92
N ASN A 686 -25.94 -12.72 52.71
CA ASN A 686 -25.48 -11.41 53.18
C ASN A 686 -25.47 -10.33 52.07
N LEU A 687 -25.70 -9.09 52.49
CA LEU A 687 -26.27 -7.92 51.81
C LEU A 687 -25.25 -7.07 50.99
N ALA A 688 -24.18 -7.65 50.44
CA ALA A 688 -23.15 -6.87 49.73
C ALA A 688 -23.26 -6.89 48.20
N ASP A 689 -24.05 -7.80 47.61
CA ASP A 689 -24.14 -7.98 46.15
C ASP A 689 -25.37 -7.33 45.50
N LEU A 690 -26.27 -6.72 46.28
CA LEU A 690 -27.46 -6.03 45.74
C LEU A 690 -27.23 -4.53 45.46
N THR A 691 -26.11 -3.95 45.91
CA THR A 691 -25.85 -2.50 45.80
C THR A 691 -24.93 -2.13 44.63
N ARG A 692 -24.42 -3.10 43.85
CA ARG A 692 -23.52 -2.82 42.71
C ARG A 692 -24.20 -2.84 41.34
N ALA A 693 -25.44 -3.33 41.24
CA ALA A 693 -26.17 -3.40 39.97
C ALA A 693 -27.05 -2.16 39.67
N VAL A 694 -27.00 -1.11 40.51
CA VAL A 694 -27.94 0.03 40.44
C VAL A 694 -27.29 1.35 39.96
N ASN A 695 -25.97 1.39 39.69
CA ASN A 695 -25.28 2.62 39.28
C ASN A 695 -24.81 2.66 37.80
N ALA A 696 -25.47 1.94 36.90
CA ALA A 696 -25.11 1.96 35.48
C ALA A 696 -26.33 2.09 34.56
N LEU A 697 -27.02 3.24 34.58
CA LEU A 697 -27.84 3.74 33.47
C LEU A 697 -27.92 5.28 33.50
N PRO A 698 -27.83 5.98 32.35
CA PRO A 698 -27.85 7.45 32.28
C PRO A 698 -29.26 8.04 32.45
N GLN A 699 -29.34 9.20 33.10
CA GLN A 699 -30.56 10.00 33.28
C GLN A 699 -30.87 10.83 32.01
N ASN A 700 -32.01 10.61 31.37
CA ASN A 700 -32.96 11.68 30.99
C ASN A 700 -34.24 11.16 30.29
N MET A 701 -35.38 11.72 30.70
CA MET A 701 -36.75 11.71 30.13
C MET A 701 -37.74 10.54 30.43
N THR A 702 -38.54 10.77 31.48
CA THR A 702 -40.03 10.82 31.54
C THR A 702 -40.90 9.84 30.74
N SER A 703 -41.40 8.80 31.44
CA SER A 703 -42.82 8.51 31.75
C SER A 703 -43.92 8.68 30.67
N GLN A 704 -44.59 7.56 30.39
CA GLN A 704 -46.00 7.36 29.97
C GLN A 704 -46.33 7.07 28.50
N MET A 705 -46.15 5.81 28.10
CA MET A 705 -47.14 5.04 27.30
C MET A 705 -46.81 3.52 27.29
N PHE A 706 -46.59 2.95 28.48
CA PHE A 706 -46.43 1.49 28.65
C PHE A 706 -47.34 0.98 29.78
N SER A 707 -48.64 1.11 29.56
CA SER A 707 -49.67 0.38 30.29
C SER A 707 -50.38 -0.55 29.30
N ALA A 708 -49.70 -1.63 28.96
CA ALA A 708 -50.29 -2.79 28.34
C ALA A 708 -49.70 -4.02 29.04
N ILE A 709 -50.54 -4.71 29.83
CA ILE A 709 -50.75 -6.17 29.84
C ILE A 709 -51.66 -6.48 31.05
N ALA A 710 -52.93 -6.73 30.74
CA ALA A 710 -53.93 -7.52 31.45
C ALA A 710 -55.29 -6.99 30.95
N ALA A 711 -56.17 -7.72 30.28
CA ALA A 711 -56.45 -9.14 30.31
C ALA A 711 -57.39 -9.48 29.14
N VAL A 712 -57.85 -10.73 29.13
CA VAL A 712 -59.05 -11.26 28.47
C VAL A 712 -58.81 -12.06 27.17
N THR A 713 -58.55 -13.34 27.44
CA THR A 713 -59.07 -14.56 26.78
C THR A 713 -60.26 -14.37 25.82
N GLY A 714 -60.19 -14.98 24.63
CA GLY A 714 -61.39 -15.45 23.94
C GLY A 714 -61.30 -15.60 22.41
N GLN A 715 -61.25 -16.86 21.97
CA GLN A 715 -61.87 -17.43 20.75
C GLN A 715 -61.34 -17.08 19.33
N GLY A 716 -60.88 -18.13 18.64
CA GLY A 716 -61.65 -18.69 17.51
C GLY A 716 -61.17 -18.43 16.07
N GLN A 717 -60.86 -19.55 15.39
CA GLN A 717 -60.97 -19.83 13.95
C GLN A 717 -59.79 -19.49 12.99
N ASN A 718 -59.17 -20.58 12.52
CA ASN A 718 -58.59 -20.78 11.18
C ASN A 718 -59.76 -21.21 10.22
N PRO A 719 -59.66 -21.34 8.87
CA PRO A 719 -58.50 -21.20 7.97
C PRO A 719 -58.76 -20.56 6.57
N ASN A 720 -57.70 -20.11 5.86
CA ASN A 720 -57.25 -20.70 4.57
C ASN A 720 -56.26 -19.86 3.75
N ALA A 721 -55.39 -20.62 3.07
CA ALA A 721 -54.70 -20.38 1.78
C ALA A 721 -53.39 -19.55 1.73
N THR A 722 -52.29 -20.30 1.74
CA THR A 722 -51.03 -20.11 0.99
C THR A 722 -51.12 -20.86 -0.38
N PRO A 723 -50.10 -20.96 -1.28
CA PRO A 723 -48.76 -20.32 -1.38
C PRO A 723 -48.30 -19.95 -2.84
N ALA A 724 -47.05 -19.47 -2.96
CA ALA A 724 -46.02 -19.67 -4.04
C ALA A 724 -45.43 -18.32 -4.50
N GLN A 725 -44.13 -17.96 -4.43
CA GLN A 725 -42.80 -18.59 -4.51
C GLN A 725 -42.24 -18.79 -5.95
N TRP A 726 -41.06 -18.17 -6.15
CA TRP A 726 -39.96 -18.40 -7.11
C TRP A 726 -40.06 -17.89 -8.57
N ALA A 727 -39.13 -17.02 -8.99
CA ALA A 727 -37.92 -17.39 -9.76
C ALA A 727 -37.35 -16.31 -10.69
N SER A 728 -36.02 -16.25 -10.72
CA SER A 728 -35.15 -15.54 -11.66
C SER A 728 -34.90 -16.36 -12.94
N SER A 729 -34.47 -15.72 -14.03
CA SER A 729 -33.49 -16.25 -15.01
C SER A 729 -33.02 -15.17 -16.01
N GLN A 730 -31.93 -15.50 -16.72
CA GLN A 730 -30.92 -14.68 -17.40
C GLN A 730 -30.71 -15.19 -18.87
N TYR A 731 -30.00 -14.40 -19.70
CA TYR A 731 -29.44 -14.65 -21.08
C TYR A 731 -30.41 -14.55 -22.29
N GLY A 732 -30.08 -14.07 -23.50
CA GLY A 732 -28.87 -13.48 -24.13
C GLY A 732 -29.03 -13.30 -25.68
N TYR A 733 -28.16 -12.46 -26.29
CA TYR A 733 -27.56 -12.42 -27.67
C TYR A 733 -28.33 -12.22 -29.02
N GLY A 734 -27.78 -11.28 -29.84
CA GLY A 734 -27.70 -11.19 -31.33
C GLY A 734 -28.86 -10.46 -32.08
N GLY A 735 -28.74 -9.62 -33.14
CA GLY A 735 -27.67 -9.05 -33.98
C GLY A 735 -28.23 -8.49 -35.33
N SER A 736 -27.80 -7.28 -35.76
CA SER A 736 -27.65 -6.70 -37.14
C SER A 736 -28.81 -6.40 -38.15
N GLY A 737 -28.68 -5.23 -38.83
CA GLY A 737 -29.27 -4.80 -40.14
C GLY A 737 -30.43 -3.78 -40.05
N GLY A 738 -30.55 -2.61 -40.70
CA GLY A 738 -29.89 -1.92 -41.82
C GLY A 738 -30.98 -1.24 -42.71
N GLY A 739 -30.91 0.07 -43.00
CA GLY A 739 -31.72 0.70 -44.09
C GLY A 739 -32.25 2.13 -43.86
N SER A 740 -31.91 3.04 -44.77
CA SER A 740 -32.17 4.50 -44.82
C SER A 740 -33.57 4.92 -45.36
N SER A 741 -34.00 6.15 -45.07
CA SER A 741 -34.74 7.03 -46.02
C SER A 741 -34.90 8.47 -45.48
N ALA A 742 -34.72 9.45 -46.35
CA ALA A 742 -34.82 10.89 -46.12
C ALA A 742 -36.11 11.47 -46.72
N TYR A 743 -36.66 12.55 -46.12
CA TYR A 743 -37.53 13.52 -46.82
C TYR A 743 -37.37 14.92 -46.21
N HIS A 744 -37.23 15.92 -47.08
CA HIS A 744 -37.19 17.37 -46.81
C HIS A 744 -38.60 17.98 -46.78
N VAL A 745 -38.90 18.92 -45.86
CA VAL A 745 -39.88 20.02 -46.03
C VAL A 745 -39.51 21.23 -45.13
N PHE A 746 -39.57 22.45 -45.66
CA PHE A 746 -39.57 23.79 -45.00
C PHE A 746 -40.84 24.55 -45.49
N PRO A 747 -41.25 25.75 -45.00
CA PRO A 747 -41.29 26.34 -43.65
C PRO A 747 -42.60 27.15 -43.29
N THR A 748 -42.64 27.72 -42.07
CA THR A 748 -43.46 28.88 -41.51
C THR A 748 -44.84 28.64 -40.88
N PRO A 749 -45.38 29.56 -40.03
CA PRO A 749 -44.83 30.08 -38.76
C PRO A 749 -45.85 30.08 -37.57
N ALA A 750 -45.37 30.45 -36.37
CA ALA A 750 -46.07 31.13 -35.27
C ALA A 750 -46.34 30.39 -33.94
N GLN A 751 -46.13 31.19 -32.88
CA GLN A 751 -46.67 31.20 -31.51
C GLN A 751 -45.93 30.46 -30.37
N GLN A 752 -45.50 31.29 -29.42
CA GLN A 752 -45.00 30.96 -28.08
C GLN A 752 -46.06 30.24 -27.23
N PRO A 753 -45.65 29.54 -26.17
CA PRO A 753 -45.95 30.07 -24.84
C PRO A 753 -44.79 30.00 -23.83
N VAL A 754 -45.03 30.70 -22.73
CA VAL A 754 -44.11 31.21 -21.71
C VAL A 754 -43.94 30.24 -20.52
N ALA A 755 -42.69 30.22 -20.00
CA ALA A 755 -42.19 29.97 -18.62
C ALA A 755 -42.31 28.61 -17.92
N THR A 756 -41.15 28.05 -17.54
CA THR A 756 -40.60 28.15 -16.16
C THR A 756 -39.11 27.75 -16.14
N PRO A 757 -38.24 28.38 -15.33
CA PRO A 757 -36.79 28.20 -15.39
C PRO A 757 -36.29 27.09 -14.46
N LEU A 758 -35.48 26.17 -14.99
CA LEU A 758 -34.62 25.30 -14.19
C LEU A 758 -33.29 26.03 -13.99
N MET A 759 -33.07 26.46 -12.75
CA MET A 759 -31.82 27.06 -12.27
C MET A 759 -30.66 26.06 -12.39
N THR A 760 -29.64 26.41 -13.17
CA THR A 760 -28.31 25.81 -13.11
C THR A 760 -27.44 26.60 -12.11
N PRO A 761 -26.71 25.94 -11.18
CA PRO A 761 -25.83 26.64 -10.26
C PRO A 761 -24.59 27.15 -10.98
N SER A 762 -24.37 28.46 -10.88
CA SER A 762 -23.13 29.16 -11.22
C SER A 762 -22.09 28.92 -10.13
N TYR A 763 -20.97 28.29 -10.48
CA TYR A 763 -19.78 28.27 -9.65
C TYR A 763 -18.96 29.53 -9.92
N SER A 764 -19.04 30.49 -9.01
CA SER A 764 -18.12 31.62 -8.91
C SER A 764 -16.89 31.20 -8.12
N TYR A 765 -15.70 31.28 -8.73
CA TYR A 765 -14.43 31.23 -8.01
C TYR A 765 -14.19 32.60 -7.38
N THR A 766 -14.49 32.71 -6.08
CA THR A 766 -13.95 33.75 -5.20
C THR A 766 -13.00 33.09 -4.22
N THR A 767 -11.71 33.36 -4.39
CA THR A 767 -10.63 32.96 -3.48
C THR A 767 -10.76 33.72 -2.16
N PRO A 768 -10.90 33.08 -0.99
CA PRO A 768 -10.72 33.75 0.28
C PRO A 768 -9.23 33.67 0.66
N SER A 769 -8.53 34.80 0.54
CA SER A 769 -7.24 35.00 1.20
C SER A 769 -7.47 35.14 2.71
N GLN A 770 -7.12 34.11 3.49
CA GLN A 770 -6.89 34.23 4.93
C GLN A 770 -5.44 33.85 5.23
N PRO A 771 -4.73 34.63 6.06
CA PRO A 771 -3.31 34.44 6.32
C PRO A 771 -3.08 33.18 7.17
N ILE A 772 -2.17 32.32 6.71
CA ILE A 772 -1.70 31.17 7.47
C ILE A 772 -0.86 31.69 8.65
N THR A 773 -1.39 31.53 9.86
CA THR A 773 -0.65 31.63 11.11
C THR A 773 0.19 30.36 11.30
N THR A 774 1.51 30.54 11.37
CA THR A 774 2.47 29.52 11.82
C THR A 774 2.17 29.08 13.25
N PRO A 775 2.15 27.77 13.59
CA PRO A 775 2.12 27.35 14.97
C PRO A 775 3.49 27.56 15.64
N GLN A 776 3.53 28.45 16.63
CA GLN A 776 4.66 28.63 17.53
C GLN A 776 4.80 27.40 18.45
N TYR A 777 6.00 26.83 18.47
CA TYR A 777 6.42 25.86 19.48
C TYR A 777 6.38 26.49 20.89
N HIS A 778 5.74 25.82 21.83
CA HIS A 778 5.80 26.15 23.26
C HIS A 778 7.22 25.96 23.80
N GLN A 779 7.91 27.07 24.06
CA GLN A 779 9.08 27.10 24.94
C GLN A 779 8.63 27.10 26.41
N LEU A 780 9.17 26.16 27.17
CA LEU A 780 9.06 26.06 28.61
C LEU A 780 9.61 27.32 29.30
N GLN A 781 8.81 27.87 30.21
CA GLN A 781 9.16 28.99 31.09
C GLN A 781 10.30 28.60 32.04
N ALA A 782 11.35 29.43 32.09
CA ALA A 782 12.20 29.57 33.26
C ALA A 782 12.18 31.05 33.69
N SER A 783 11.68 31.26 34.90
CA SER A 783 11.57 32.54 35.60
C SER A 783 12.94 33.11 35.97
N THR A 784 13.17 34.41 35.71
CA THR A 784 13.55 35.46 36.70
C THR A 784 14.13 36.71 36.02
N THR A 785 13.44 37.85 36.16
CA THR A 785 13.93 39.24 36.02
C THR A 785 14.85 39.62 37.20
N PRO A 786 15.70 40.69 37.16
CA PRO A 786 15.32 42.03 36.66
C PRO A 786 16.40 42.99 36.07
N GLN A 787 15.86 44.09 35.50
CA GLN A 787 16.37 45.48 35.47
C GLN A 787 17.30 46.00 34.33
N SER A 788 16.69 46.89 33.53
CA SER A 788 17.13 48.22 33.05
C SER A 788 18.45 48.41 32.27
N ALA A 789 18.35 48.91 31.04
CA ALA A 789 19.01 50.16 30.57
C ALA A 789 18.66 50.48 29.10
N GLN A 790 18.76 51.77 28.77
CA GLN A 790 18.50 52.46 27.50
C GLN A 790 19.41 52.01 26.34
N ALA A 791 18.95 52.14 25.07
CA ALA A 791 19.61 52.93 23.99
C ALA A 791 19.11 52.60 22.56
N GLN A 792 18.79 53.68 21.83
CA GLN A 792 18.87 54.01 20.39
C GLN A 792 18.75 52.96 19.24
N PRO A 793 18.16 53.35 18.08
CA PRO A 793 18.09 52.52 16.87
C PRO A 793 19.31 52.70 15.95
N PRO A 794 19.76 51.67 15.20
CA PRO A 794 20.68 51.81 14.08
C PRO A 794 19.98 51.84 12.70
N PRO A 795 20.71 52.23 11.63
CA PRO A 795 20.16 52.88 10.44
C PRO A 795 19.83 51.94 9.29
N GLY A 796 19.03 52.46 8.35
CA GLY A 796 18.62 51.79 7.12
C GLY A 796 19.76 51.53 6.13
N HIS A 797 19.58 50.46 5.35
CA HIS A 797 20.38 50.13 4.17
C HIS A 797 19.51 50.19 2.90
N PRO A 798 20.13 50.40 1.72
CA PRO A 798 19.51 51.05 0.57
C PRO A 798 18.89 50.08 -0.44
N HIS A 799 17.88 50.57 -1.16
CA HIS A 799 17.24 49.95 -2.31
C HIS A 799 18.24 49.71 -3.47
N PRO A 800 18.14 48.59 -4.21
CA PRO A 800 18.78 48.46 -5.51
C PRO A 800 17.93 49.10 -6.64
N PRO A 801 18.55 49.53 -7.75
CA PRO A 801 17.90 50.34 -8.79
C PRO A 801 17.04 49.52 -9.76
N ALA A 802 16.06 50.22 -10.32
CA ALA A 802 15.09 49.76 -11.32
C ALA A 802 15.76 49.20 -12.58
N ALA A 803 15.29 48.04 -13.02
CA ALA A 803 15.63 47.44 -14.30
C ALA A 803 14.77 48.03 -15.42
N THR A 804 15.45 48.40 -16.49
CA THR A 804 15.02 49.00 -17.74
C THR A 804 14.17 48.03 -18.57
N THR A 805 13.22 48.62 -19.30
CA THR A 805 12.36 48.02 -20.34
C THR A 805 13.14 47.16 -21.33
N ALA A 806 12.82 45.86 -21.41
CA ALA A 806 13.30 44.95 -22.43
C ALA A 806 12.27 44.84 -23.56
N SER A 807 12.72 45.19 -24.75
CA SER A 807 12.04 45.06 -26.04
C SER A 807 11.85 43.58 -26.42
N CYS A 808 10.67 43.27 -26.97
CA CYS A 808 10.40 42.00 -27.64
C CYS A 808 11.32 41.86 -28.86
N LEU A 809 12.23 40.88 -28.81
CA LEU A 809 12.95 40.38 -29.97
C LEU A 809 12.39 39.01 -30.34
N SER A 810 11.79 38.96 -31.52
CA SER A 810 11.44 37.77 -32.29
C SER A 810 12.72 36.94 -32.53
N PHE A 811 12.70 35.64 -32.24
CA PHE A 811 13.72 34.72 -32.72
C PHE A 811 13.14 33.84 -33.84
N GLU A 812 13.92 33.78 -34.91
CA GLU A 812 13.77 32.98 -36.13
C GLU A 812 13.73 31.45 -35.89
#